data_AF-A0A538QVW4-F1
#
_entry.id   AF-A0A538QVW4-F1
#
_cell.length_a   1.000
_cell.length_b   1.000
_cell.length_c   1.000
_cell.angle_alpha   90.00
_cell.angle_beta   90.00
_cell.angle_gamma   90.00
#
_symmetry.space_group_name_H-M   'P 1'
#
loop_
_entity.id
_entity.type
_entity.pdbx_description
1 polymer ?
#
loop_
_entity_poly.entity_id
_entity_poly.type
_entity_poly.pdbx_seq_one_letter_code
_entity_poly.pdbx_strand_id
1 'polypeptide(L)'
;MAITSVKIHPAIGVARLGNSPDEFFIGPERPWDPPDPAGGFKDAQCRVKRQAARFRIYAYHDDNTVTELTAADAEISWTVHLANKKAVTRNAGSAADLTIAPGPRTLTGPDQRKLFDTGKIKFASSSAVTVPLGEIRTDLDGRLLVLGGSGTSASPPPSQPINSFLDNPGWYDDISDGSINAHVKLRATGDEYDAVGAWVLVGPPKFAPQLQNVITLRDRIFQMAADQGWLTGPATPSYTSDVYPILERARTTEWVVQVFGAHAWPDPVYDDATRTAIFNRLANPAGGGGNMPRLNSATLTPTQYQVMLNWKNDTFTRDWVAPPPPPPGITPAGLDQSALINCVGAAFFPGIEAGGIAGTPIIDHANYVGASDPLRLNQAVVSAGDMSRYMALPWQADFKACASNWWPVPRPNSVIPEGTSSYQAWDRGVGTMLDMVSKWHSLGFVVKQGSQYVEVDRCDATYITLLTPHLDFQDVPEGPMGMSRKTALAIEFEVSSTGAAVTLEVQPGDGPTHPRVTLSAPSVTVGPTTGSAIATARLWVLYETGPVGEVVTTQATVRHVASSSAWTVTISANTVARRVTATALVLDRSGSMSEDRGDGQTKHDSLVEAASIMVDLALDGDGIGVVRFNEDAQVLQGVTALGPASDPFDPARLGTKNIVSGTGLAPSGSTSIGDGIFEGRGILDSAGGSYAGKAMVVLTDGVENQPRWIADVAPQINALTYAVGLGTPQNTSAAALQTISGNHGGYLLLTGAISGDNRFILQKYFLQILAGISNAEIVLDPQGNLIPGREQRIPFQLTEADAGVDVIVLTPNAEIVDFRLETPNGLVIEPWRALAEPSMVFSLAPLRSFYRVVLPTELIPARFDQAGTWHALLTIGKPRVNRPDVPQATFGRHRIDVPVEHHRTAVEAVALAAEQRTVPYSLVVHAYSNLSLRAAAHQSGFEPGATVALEATLAESGIPARAGAHVWTELARPNGVRETVVLRETVPGHFVGNFATGAAGIYRCRVRATGTSSAGYAFQREQTVTAAVWQGGDRDADPQCTGGGPVVRWLEEHDRKLCQLLRCILGEGGALSHDCAKRLHAAGVDLERLRHCLEACCKPVKPGRDG
;
A
#
# COMPACT_ATOMS: atom_id res chain seq x y z
N MET A 1 11.96 4.46 64.47
CA MET A 1 13.03 5.46 64.29
C MET A 1 12.39 6.62 63.55
N ALA A 2 12.67 7.86 63.95
CA ALA A 2 11.93 9.01 63.43
C ALA A 2 12.63 9.56 62.19
N ILE A 3 11.88 9.72 61.09
CA ILE A 3 12.37 10.38 59.89
C ILE A 3 12.48 11.88 60.18
N THR A 4 13.69 12.42 60.01
CA THR A 4 13.99 13.86 60.17
C THR A 4 13.81 14.62 58.87
N SER A 5 14.09 13.99 57.72
CA SER A 5 13.84 14.55 56.39
C SER A 5 13.76 13.47 55.31
N VAL A 6 13.07 13.78 54.23
CA VAL A 6 13.00 12.95 53.02
C VAL A 6 13.59 13.74 51.87
N LYS A 7 14.54 13.17 51.11
CA LYS A 7 15.23 13.88 50.02
C LYS A 7 15.30 13.07 48.75
N ILE A 8 15.27 13.77 47.62
CA ILE A 8 15.45 13.19 46.28
C ILE A 8 16.93 13.24 45.90
N HIS A 9 17.46 12.12 45.40
CA HIS A 9 18.82 11.98 44.86
C HIS A 9 18.82 11.33 43.46
N PRO A 10 19.69 11.75 42.53
CA PRO A 10 20.67 12.81 42.68
C PRO A 10 20.01 14.20 42.86
N ALA A 11 20.69 15.12 43.55
CA ALA A 11 20.22 16.49 43.75
C ALA A 11 20.13 17.25 42.40
N ILE A 12 21.06 16.94 41.49
CA ILE A 12 21.05 17.34 40.08
C ILE A 12 21.32 16.09 39.24
N GLY A 13 20.29 15.57 38.58
CA GLY A 13 20.42 14.44 37.64
C GLY A 13 20.71 14.90 36.21
N VAL A 14 21.25 13.98 35.41
CA VAL A 14 21.66 14.26 34.02
C VAL A 14 21.07 13.23 33.08
N ALA A 15 20.08 13.66 32.31
CA ALA A 15 19.53 12.92 31.18
C ALA A 15 20.21 13.39 29.89
N ARG A 16 20.21 12.53 28.87
CA ARG A 16 20.77 12.89 27.56
C ARG A 16 19.81 12.54 26.43
N LEU A 17 19.82 13.42 25.43
CA LEU A 17 19.03 13.27 24.21
C LEU A 17 19.39 11.98 23.45
N GLY A 18 18.45 11.48 22.67
CA GLY A 18 18.62 10.30 21.82
C GLY A 18 17.40 10.11 20.93
N ASN A 19 17.60 9.79 19.65
CA ASN A 19 16.51 9.67 18.68
C ASN A 19 15.86 8.27 18.65
N SER A 20 16.25 7.34 19.53
CA SER A 20 15.54 6.08 19.68
C SER A 20 14.18 6.29 20.39
N PRO A 21 13.05 5.89 19.78
CA PRO A 21 11.71 6.15 20.30
C PRO A 21 11.39 5.34 21.56
N ASP A 22 12.00 4.16 21.69
CA ASP A 22 11.62 3.18 22.71
C ASP A 22 12.81 2.66 23.53
N GLU A 23 14.03 2.66 22.99
CA GLU A 23 15.22 2.19 23.70
C GLU A 23 15.95 3.31 24.46
N PHE A 24 16.38 3.00 25.67
CA PHE A 24 17.13 3.89 26.54
C PHE A 24 18.00 3.06 27.50
N PHE A 25 18.93 3.73 28.17
CA PHE A 25 19.72 3.15 29.26
C PHE A 25 19.78 4.11 30.45
N ILE A 26 20.06 3.58 31.64
CA ILE A 26 20.17 4.39 32.86
C ILE A 26 21.58 4.98 32.92
N GLY A 27 21.68 6.27 33.21
CA GLY A 27 22.96 6.95 33.43
C GLY A 27 23.70 6.42 34.68
N PRO A 28 24.97 6.79 34.86
CA PRO A 28 25.78 6.31 36.00
C PRO A 28 25.18 6.66 37.36
N GLU A 29 25.00 5.66 38.20
CA GLU A 29 24.52 5.83 39.60
C GLU A 29 25.65 5.67 40.63
N ARG A 30 26.83 5.23 40.20
CA ARG A 30 28.00 5.00 41.04
C ARG A 30 29.26 5.59 40.41
N PRO A 31 30.17 6.17 41.21
CA PRO A 31 31.48 6.56 40.71
C PRO A 31 32.20 5.32 40.17
N TRP A 32 33.01 5.49 39.11
CA TRP A 32 33.77 4.40 38.47
C TRP A 32 32.93 3.32 37.76
N ASP A 33 31.62 3.53 37.64
CA ASP A 33 30.68 2.62 36.97
C ASP A 33 30.16 3.28 35.68
N PRO A 34 30.95 3.29 34.60
CA PRO A 34 30.54 3.90 33.36
C PRO A 34 29.38 3.11 32.73
N PRO A 35 28.50 3.76 31.94
CA PRO A 35 27.40 3.05 31.32
C PRO A 35 27.93 2.11 30.23
N ASP A 36 27.37 0.91 30.15
CA ASP A 36 27.67 -0.09 29.13
C ASP A 36 26.37 -0.84 28.77
N PRO A 37 25.46 -0.19 28.02
CA PRO A 37 24.15 -0.75 27.71
C PRO A 37 24.25 -1.98 26.81
N ALA A 38 23.42 -2.98 27.09
CA ALA A 38 23.29 -4.15 26.24
C ALA A 38 22.92 -3.75 24.80
N GLY A 39 23.63 -4.31 23.83
CA GLY A 39 23.48 -3.99 22.41
C GLY A 39 24.03 -2.62 22.00
N GLY A 40 24.83 -1.98 22.84
CA GLY A 40 25.50 -0.71 22.52
C GLY A 40 24.63 0.52 22.74
N PHE A 41 25.16 1.67 22.31
CA PHE A 41 24.55 2.99 22.56
C PHE A 41 23.51 3.37 21.52
N LYS A 42 23.32 2.54 20.50
CA LYS A 42 22.31 2.70 19.45
C LYS A 42 21.38 1.51 19.39
N ASP A 43 20.15 1.74 18.98
CA ASP A 43 19.23 0.66 18.67
C ASP A 43 19.61 -0.03 17.33
N ALA A 44 18.90 -1.11 17.02
CA ALA A 44 19.08 -1.84 15.75
C ALA A 44 18.85 -0.95 14.51
N GLN A 45 18.21 0.21 14.70
CA GLN A 45 17.98 1.21 13.67
C GLN A 45 19.00 2.36 13.69
N CYS A 46 20.18 2.16 14.29
CA CYS A 46 21.23 3.18 14.29
C CYS A 46 20.77 4.53 14.88
N ARG A 47 19.76 4.53 15.74
CA ARG A 47 19.30 5.69 16.50
C ARG A 47 19.92 5.63 17.90
N VAL A 48 20.39 6.76 18.38
CA VAL A 48 21.00 6.90 19.69
C VAL A 48 19.96 6.64 20.79
N LYS A 49 20.25 5.68 21.67
CA LYS A 49 19.45 5.40 22.86
C LYS A 49 19.50 6.61 23.80
N ARG A 50 18.37 6.99 24.37
CA ARG A 50 18.33 8.07 25.38
C ARG A 50 19.05 7.62 26.66
N GLN A 51 19.74 8.54 27.32
CA GLN A 51 20.23 8.30 28.69
C GLN A 51 19.19 8.83 29.68
N ALA A 52 18.59 7.93 30.46
CA ALA A 52 17.67 8.27 31.53
C ALA A 52 18.43 8.67 32.80
N ALA A 53 18.00 9.76 33.45
CA ALA A 53 18.39 10.05 34.82
C ALA A 53 17.42 9.35 35.77
N ARG A 54 17.92 8.42 36.60
CA ARG A 54 17.11 7.75 37.64
C ARG A 54 17.24 8.49 38.97
N PHE A 55 16.10 8.80 39.57
CA PHE A 55 15.97 9.47 40.86
C PHE A 55 15.34 8.54 41.89
N ARG A 56 15.86 8.63 43.11
CA ARG A 56 15.50 7.82 44.26
C ARG A 56 15.14 8.72 45.43
N ILE A 57 14.33 8.21 46.34
CA ILE A 57 13.95 8.91 47.56
C ILE A 57 14.64 8.25 48.73
N TYR A 58 15.24 9.06 49.61
CA TYR A 58 15.89 8.58 50.83
C TYR A 58 15.29 9.27 52.05
N ALA A 59 14.96 8.47 53.07
CA ALA A 59 14.62 8.92 54.40
C ALA A 59 15.89 9.02 55.25
N TYR A 60 16.05 10.17 55.91
CA TYR A 60 17.12 10.44 56.87
C TYR A 60 16.53 10.32 58.27
N HIS A 61 17.18 9.54 59.13
CA HIS A 61 16.72 9.27 60.49
C HIS A 61 17.52 10.09 61.51
N ASP A 62 16.97 10.21 62.72
CA ASP A 62 17.58 10.91 63.85
C ASP A 62 18.87 10.25 64.38
N ASP A 63 19.10 8.98 64.05
CA ASP A 63 20.33 8.23 64.36
C ASP A 63 21.42 8.32 63.27
N ASN A 64 21.21 9.16 62.24
CA ASN A 64 22.04 9.32 61.04
C ASN A 64 22.02 8.14 60.05
N THR A 65 21.16 7.15 60.23
CA THR A 65 20.94 6.15 59.18
C THR A 65 20.17 6.76 58.01
N VAL A 66 20.39 6.21 56.81
CA VAL A 66 19.74 6.63 55.58
C VAL A 66 19.21 5.41 54.85
N THR A 67 17.91 5.42 54.53
CA THR A 67 17.22 4.29 53.90
C THR A 67 16.51 4.74 52.63
N GLU A 68 16.61 3.99 51.55
CA GLU A 68 15.81 4.23 50.34
C GLU A 68 14.33 3.94 50.64
N LEU A 69 13.44 4.81 50.16
CA LEU A 69 12.00 4.59 50.15
C LEU A 69 11.57 4.17 48.75
N THR A 70 10.94 3.01 48.64
CA THR A 70 10.42 2.44 47.39
C THR A 70 8.88 2.35 47.43
N ALA A 71 8.27 1.92 46.32
CA ALA A 71 6.84 1.63 46.25
C ALA A 71 6.36 0.58 47.27
N ALA A 72 7.27 -0.27 47.77
CA ALA A 72 6.99 -1.23 48.85
C ALA A 72 6.83 -0.54 50.21
N ASP A 73 7.55 0.55 50.44
CA ASP A 73 7.58 1.28 51.71
C ASP A 73 6.55 2.40 51.77
N ALA A 74 6.27 3.03 50.62
CA ALA A 74 5.44 4.23 50.53
C ALA A 74 4.60 4.30 49.23
N GLU A 75 3.54 5.08 49.26
CA GLU A 75 2.92 5.65 48.05
C GLU A 75 3.74 6.88 47.65
N ILE A 76 4.24 6.89 46.41
CA ILE A 76 5.14 7.93 45.91
C ILE A 76 4.50 8.61 44.71
N SER A 77 4.31 9.93 44.82
CA SER A 77 3.86 10.79 43.73
C SER A 77 4.99 11.70 43.29
N TRP A 78 5.44 11.55 42.04
CA TRP A 78 6.49 12.38 41.43
C TRP A 78 5.88 13.48 40.58
N THR A 79 6.40 14.70 40.67
CA THR A 79 6.06 15.81 39.78
C THR A 79 7.33 16.41 39.17
N VAL A 80 7.37 16.48 37.84
CA VAL A 80 8.52 17.00 37.08
C VAL A 80 8.06 18.15 36.18
N HIS A 81 8.83 19.24 36.14
CA HIS A 81 8.52 20.43 35.34
C HIS A 81 9.72 20.83 34.46
N LEU A 82 9.67 20.49 33.17
CA LEU A 82 10.71 20.82 32.18
C LEU A 82 10.35 22.05 31.36
N ALA A 83 11.36 22.85 31.00
CA ALA A 83 11.22 23.91 30.00
C ALA A 83 12.53 24.15 29.23
N ASN A 84 12.42 24.78 28.05
CA ASN A 84 13.55 25.34 27.29
C ASN A 84 13.35 26.85 27.10
N LYS A 85 14.32 27.64 27.57
CA LYS A 85 14.33 29.11 27.48
C LYS A 85 15.41 29.67 26.56
N LYS A 86 16.12 28.84 25.80
CA LYS A 86 17.27 29.29 24.98
C LYS A 86 16.88 30.37 23.98
N ALA A 87 15.74 30.19 23.29
CA ALA A 87 15.27 31.12 22.26
C ALA A 87 14.89 32.50 22.82
N VAL A 88 14.44 32.57 24.08
CA VAL A 88 14.11 33.84 24.77
C VAL A 88 15.34 34.73 24.87
N THR A 89 16.48 34.17 25.29
CA THR A 89 17.72 34.92 25.48
C THR A 89 18.24 35.54 24.18
N ARG A 90 17.94 34.96 23.01
CA ARG A 90 18.43 35.43 21.69
C ARG A 90 17.50 36.42 21.00
N ASN A 91 16.28 36.62 21.54
CA ASN A 91 15.23 37.44 20.92
C ASN A 91 14.51 38.30 21.96
N ALA A 92 15.26 38.80 22.94
CA ALA A 92 14.71 39.64 24.01
C ALA A 92 13.96 40.85 23.44
N GLY A 93 12.73 41.09 23.92
CA GLY A 93 11.89 42.20 23.47
C GLY A 93 10.99 41.91 22.25
N SER A 94 10.99 40.69 21.71
CA SER A 94 10.03 40.29 20.67
C SER A 94 8.63 39.96 21.27
N ALA A 95 7.56 40.22 20.53
CA ALA A 95 6.18 39.84 20.90
C ALA A 95 5.88 38.33 20.68
N ALA A 96 6.92 37.50 20.61
CA ALA A 96 6.87 36.09 20.27
C ALA A 96 6.79 35.21 21.53
N ASP A 97 6.20 34.01 21.41
CA ASP A 97 6.16 33.03 22.50
C ASP A 97 7.31 32.05 22.35
N LEU A 98 8.43 32.35 23.02
CA LEU A 98 9.73 31.72 22.77
C LEU A 98 10.17 30.73 23.85
N THR A 99 9.31 30.45 24.82
CA THR A 99 9.59 29.44 25.86
C THR A 99 8.87 28.15 25.51
N ILE A 100 9.62 27.06 25.33
CA ILE A 100 9.01 25.74 25.20
C ILE A 100 8.72 25.22 26.61
N ALA A 101 7.46 25.31 27.03
CA ALA A 101 7.00 24.88 28.35
C ALA A 101 5.74 24.00 28.24
N PRO A 102 5.88 22.66 28.22
CA PRO A 102 4.74 21.73 28.25
C PRO A 102 3.95 21.72 29.58
N GLY A 103 4.46 22.39 30.62
CA GLY A 103 3.93 22.35 31.98
C GLY A 103 4.35 21.08 32.75
N PRO A 104 4.05 21.00 34.06
CA PRO A 104 4.44 19.87 34.89
C PRO A 104 3.73 18.55 34.48
N ARG A 105 4.36 17.42 34.82
CA ARG A 105 3.80 16.08 34.69
C ARG A 105 3.93 15.33 36.01
N THR A 106 2.89 14.59 36.36
CA THR A 106 2.80 13.86 37.63
C THR A 106 2.58 12.37 37.40
N LEU A 107 3.30 11.53 38.15
CA LEU A 107 3.15 10.07 38.22
C LEU A 107 2.85 9.70 39.67
N THR A 108 1.83 8.88 39.91
CA THR A 108 1.32 8.57 41.26
C THR A 108 1.54 7.12 41.69
N GLY A 109 2.32 6.34 40.92
CA GLY A 109 2.57 4.94 41.20
C GLY A 109 3.66 4.33 40.32
N PRO A 110 4.03 3.06 40.56
CA PRO A 110 5.02 2.32 39.77
C PRO A 110 4.50 2.03 38.35
N ASP A 111 5.43 1.80 37.42
CA ASP A 111 5.16 1.47 36.01
C ASP A 111 4.23 2.46 35.28
N GLN A 112 4.31 3.74 35.64
CA GLN A 112 3.57 4.80 34.95
C GLN A 112 4.48 5.56 33.99
N ARG A 113 3.89 6.19 32.96
CA ARG A 113 4.59 7.03 31.98
C ARG A 113 3.77 8.26 31.63
N LYS A 114 4.44 9.41 31.44
CA LYS A 114 3.87 10.66 30.91
C LYS A 114 4.83 11.36 29.97
N LEU A 115 4.30 11.93 28.89
CA LEU A 115 5.06 12.66 27.87
C LEU A 115 5.02 14.17 28.10
N PHE A 116 6.10 14.86 27.74
CA PHE A 116 6.21 16.31 27.66
C PHE A 116 6.03 16.78 26.21
N ASP A 117 4.92 16.38 25.58
CA ASP A 117 4.62 16.51 24.15
C ASP A 117 3.78 17.74 23.77
N THR A 118 3.40 18.57 24.74
CA THR A 118 2.53 19.75 24.53
C THR A 118 3.27 21.09 24.51
N GLY A 119 4.60 21.09 24.61
CA GLY A 119 5.42 22.31 24.56
C GLY A 119 5.29 22.97 23.20
N LYS A 120 5.16 24.30 23.15
CA LYS A 120 5.03 25.04 21.89
C LYS A 120 6.03 26.18 21.84
N ILE A 121 6.44 26.54 20.62
CA ILE A 121 7.20 27.75 20.34
C ILE A 121 6.61 28.47 19.14
N LYS A 122 6.55 29.80 19.18
CA LYS A 122 6.02 30.64 18.12
C LYS A 122 6.89 31.88 17.92
N PHE A 123 7.55 31.96 16.76
CA PHE A 123 8.25 33.17 16.34
C PHE A 123 7.29 34.16 15.65
N ALA A 124 7.62 35.46 15.67
CA ALA A 124 6.72 36.56 15.29
C ALA A 124 6.07 36.42 13.89
N SER A 125 6.75 35.81 12.93
CA SER A 125 6.30 35.62 11.54
C SER A 125 5.99 34.15 11.18
N SER A 126 5.78 33.29 12.18
CA SER A 126 5.59 31.85 11.98
C SER A 126 4.40 31.28 12.74
N SER A 127 3.83 30.19 12.22
CA SER A 127 2.90 29.35 12.98
C SER A 127 3.60 28.71 14.19
N ALA A 128 2.86 28.49 15.27
CA ALA A 128 3.39 27.81 16.45
C ALA A 128 3.77 26.36 16.08
N VAL A 129 4.93 25.91 16.56
CA VAL A 129 5.44 24.56 16.40
C VAL A 129 5.39 23.84 17.74
N THR A 130 4.96 22.58 17.74
CA THR A 130 4.97 21.74 18.94
C THR A 130 6.33 21.07 19.07
N VAL A 131 6.95 21.16 20.25
CA VAL A 131 8.29 20.67 20.54
C VAL A 131 8.24 19.79 21.79
N PRO A 132 8.32 18.46 21.63
CA PRO A 132 8.40 17.54 22.76
C PRO A 132 9.73 17.70 23.52
N LEU A 133 9.69 17.75 24.85
CA LEU A 133 10.90 17.86 25.69
C LEU A 133 11.36 16.52 26.31
N GLY A 134 10.67 15.43 26.01
CA GLY A 134 10.96 14.09 26.52
C GLY A 134 9.81 13.48 27.29
N GLU A 135 10.13 12.70 28.31
CA GLU A 135 9.15 11.95 29.11
C GLU A 135 9.64 11.62 30.51
N ILE A 136 8.70 11.25 31.38
CA ILE A 136 8.96 10.66 32.69
C ILE A 136 8.28 9.30 32.80
N ARG A 137 8.92 8.39 33.53
CA ARG A 137 8.33 7.11 33.91
C ARG A 137 8.79 6.66 35.29
N THR A 138 8.09 5.70 35.89
CA THR A 138 8.51 5.03 37.12
C THR A 138 8.91 3.59 36.85
N ASP A 139 9.96 3.11 37.52
CA ASP A 139 10.25 1.66 37.53
C ASP A 139 9.33 0.92 38.52
N LEU A 140 9.47 -0.40 38.61
CA LEU A 140 8.65 -1.25 39.47
C LEU A 140 8.83 -0.94 40.96
N ASP A 141 9.99 -0.39 41.35
CA ASP A 141 10.27 0.03 42.72
C ASP A 141 9.77 1.47 42.99
N GLY A 142 9.10 2.10 42.02
CA GLY A 142 8.58 3.46 42.14
C GLY A 142 9.63 4.57 41.98
N ARG A 143 10.84 4.24 41.50
CA ARG A 143 11.90 5.23 41.22
C ARG A 143 11.56 6.00 39.95
N LEU A 144 11.83 7.29 39.93
CA LEU A 144 11.58 8.14 38.76
C LEU A 144 12.71 8.00 37.74
N LEU A 145 12.36 7.85 36.47
CA LEU A 145 13.26 7.99 35.34
C LEU A 145 12.83 9.20 34.52
N VAL A 146 13.75 10.13 34.28
CA VAL A 146 13.56 11.26 33.36
C VAL A 146 14.35 11.01 32.08
N LEU A 147 13.67 11.04 30.94
CA LEU A 147 14.28 10.91 29.61
C LEU A 147 14.10 12.22 28.86
N GLY A 148 15.18 12.68 28.22
CA GLY A 148 15.17 13.89 27.41
C GLY A 148 14.41 13.76 26.08
N GLY A 149 14.42 14.85 25.32
CA GLY A 149 13.94 14.90 23.94
C GLY A 149 14.72 14.00 22.97
N SER A 150 14.32 14.06 21.70
CA SER A 150 14.83 13.21 20.63
C SER A 150 16.10 13.74 19.95
N GLY A 151 16.60 14.91 20.38
CA GLY A 151 17.71 15.61 19.75
C GLY A 151 17.32 16.41 18.50
N THR A 152 16.07 16.84 18.44
CA THR A 152 15.49 17.61 17.32
C THR A 152 15.81 19.09 17.46
N SER A 153 16.32 19.68 16.38
CA SER A 153 16.57 21.12 16.27
C SER A 153 16.07 21.62 14.92
N ALA A 154 15.36 22.74 14.89
CA ALA A 154 14.78 23.28 13.66
C ALA A 154 14.53 24.79 13.75
N SER A 155 14.09 25.37 12.63
CA SER A 155 13.71 26.78 12.50
C SER A 155 12.40 26.90 11.71
N PRO A 156 11.53 27.87 12.03
CA PRO A 156 10.43 28.27 11.17
C PRO A 156 10.63 29.70 10.61
N PRO A 157 10.66 29.91 9.28
CA PRO A 157 10.52 28.91 8.21
C PRO A 157 11.68 27.90 8.22
N PRO A 158 11.45 26.68 7.65
CA PRO A 158 12.46 25.62 7.64
C PRO A 158 13.73 26.04 6.89
N SER A 159 14.85 25.43 7.27
CA SER A 159 16.15 25.57 6.61
C SER A 159 16.79 26.97 6.70
N GLN A 160 16.53 27.72 7.77
CA GLN A 160 17.34 28.91 8.08
C GLN A 160 18.82 28.51 8.20
N PRO A 161 19.79 29.36 7.79
CA PRO A 161 21.20 29.09 8.01
C PRO A 161 21.55 29.11 9.50
N ILE A 162 22.64 28.41 9.86
CA ILE A 162 23.30 28.51 11.17
C ILE A 162 24.64 29.22 10.92
N ASN A 163 24.75 30.45 11.41
CA ASN A 163 25.91 31.32 11.16
C ASN A 163 26.77 31.53 12.41
N SER A 164 26.29 31.11 13.58
CA SER A 164 26.97 31.23 14.86
C SER A 164 26.98 29.88 15.57
N PHE A 165 28.05 29.60 16.32
CA PHE A 165 28.09 28.42 17.18
C PHE A 165 27.15 28.54 18.39
N LEU A 166 26.82 29.77 18.81
CA LEU A 166 26.11 30.07 20.05
C LEU A 166 24.68 30.55 19.82
N ASP A 167 24.53 31.60 18.99
CA ASP A 167 23.30 32.39 18.91
C ASP A 167 22.77 32.44 17.48
N ASN A 168 21.70 31.66 17.22
CA ASN A 168 21.02 31.65 15.92
C ASN A 168 19.54 32.03 16.12
N PRO A 169 19.15 33.31 15.93
CA PRO A 169 17.75 33.75 16.00
C PRO A 169 16.86 32.94 15.04
N GLY A 170 15.63 32.66 15.45
CA GLY A 170 14.68 31.84 14.67
C GLY A 170 14.84 30.32 14.81
N TRP A 171 15.82 29.84 15.58
CA TRP A 171 16.01 28.42 15.86
C TRP A 171 15.45 27.99 17.22
N TYR A 172 15.11 26.70 17.32
CA TYR A 172 14.79 26.02 18.57
C TYR A 172 15.44 24.63 18.61
N ASP A 173 15.58 24.09 19.82
CA ASP A 173 15.98 22.69 20.07
C ASP A 173 15.15 22.10 21.23
N ASP A 174 15.33 20.81 21.50
CA ASP A 174 14.60 20.05 22.53
C ASP A 174 15.43 19.74 23.79
N ILE A 175 16.52 20.48 24.00
CA ILE A 175 17.23 20.55 25.29
C ILE A 175 16.26 21.10 26.35
N SER A 176 16.40 20.70 27.60
CA SER A 176 15.62 21.26 28.70
C SER A 176 16.30 21.08 30.04
N ASP A 177 15.79 21.79 31.04
CA ASP A 177 16.09 21.52 32.44
C ASP A 177 14.87 21.85 33.30
N GLY A 178 14.82 21.33 34.52
CA GLY A 178 13.61 21.44 35.31
C GLY A 178 13.66 20.88 36.72
N SER A 179 12.64 21.24 37.49
CA SER A 179 12.48 20.78 38.86
C SER A 179 11.86 19.39 38.95
N ILE A 180 12.23 18.68 40.01
CA ILE A 180 11.67 17.39 40.41
C ILE A 180 11.22 17.51 41.86
N ASN A 181 9.98 17.14 42.12
CA ASN A 181 9.37 17.12 43.44
C ASN A 181 8.70 15.76 43.67
N ALA A 182 8.60 15.34 44.93
CA ALA A 182 7.92 14.12 45.28
C ALA A 182 7.14 14.27 46.58
N HIS A 183 5.95 13.68 46.62
CA HIS A 183 5.15 13.50 47.82
C HIS A 183 5.15 12.02 48.19
N VAL A 184 5.36 11.72 49.46
CA VAL A 184 5.57 10.37 49.98
C VAL A 184 4.63 10.11 51.14
N LYS A 185 3.86 9.04 51.05
CA LYS A 185 3.00 8.55 52.13
C LYS A 185 3.44 7.16 52.57
N LEU A 186 3.99 7.04 53.78
CA LEU A 186 4.49 5.77 54.29
C LEU A 186 3.34 4.77 54.49
N ARG A 187 3.51 3.55 54.00
CA ARG A 187 2.49 2.50 54.14
C ARG A 187 2.36 1.99 55.57
N ALA A 188 3.48 1.94 56.30
CA ALA A 188 3.52 1.37 57.65
C ALA A 188 2.84 2.27 58.71
N THR A 189 2.98 3.59 58.58
CA THR A 189 2.49 4.56 59.59
C THR A 189 1.38 5.46 59.07
N GLY A 190 1.28 5.64 57.75
CA GLY A 190 0.41 6.64 57.13
C GLY A 190 0.98 8.06 57.13
N ASP A 191 2.19 8.26 57.66
CA ASP A 191 2.85 9.58 57.69
C ASP A 191 3.15 10.08 56.28
N GLU A 192 2.97 11.38 56.07
CA GLU A 192 3.15 12.04 54.78
C GLU A 192 4.32 13.04 54.82
N TYR A 193 5.12 13.05 53.77
CA TYR A 193 6.30 13.90 53.62
C TYR A 193 6.37 14.48 52.20
N ASP A 194 6.61 15.78 52.10
CA ASP A 194 7.10 16.38 50.86
C ASP A 194 8.62 16.26 50.83
N ALA A 195 9.14 15.49 49.86
CA ALA A 195 10.56 15.30 49.73
C ALA A 195 11.24 16.60 49.29
N VAL A 196 12.43 16.87 49.83
CA VAL A 196 13.26 17.99 49.37
C VAL A 196 13.60 17.76 47.89
N GLY A 197 13.13 18.67 47.05
CA GLY A 197 13.15 18.56 45.58
C GLY A 197 14.54 18.52 44.97
N ALA A 198 14.65 17.97 43.77
CA ALA A 198 15.88 17.86 42.97
C ALA A 198 15.74 18.60 41.62
N TRP A 199 16.78 18.54 40.79
CA TRP A 199 16.77 19.11 39.45
C TRP A 199 17.24 18.10 38.41
N VAL A 200 16.84 18.28 37.15
CA VAL A 200 17.36 17.52 36.01
C VAL A 200 17.88 18.45 34.94
N LEU A 201 19.05 18.11 34.41
CA LEU A 201 19.62 18.69 33.20
C LEU A 201 19.45 17.69 32.06
N VAL A 202 18.89 18.12 30.93
CA VAL A 202 18.85 17.33 29.69
C VAL A 202 19.92 17.88 28.76
N GLY A 203 21.03 17.17 28.63
CA GLY A 203 22.17 17.57 27.78
C GLY A 203 22.24 16.81 26.45
N PRO A 204 23.15 17.21 25.55
CA PRO A 204 23.50 16.41 24.38
C PRO A 204 23.99 14.99 24.73
N PRO A 205 23.99 14.04 23.76
CA PRO A 205 24.66 12.76 23.94
C PRO A 205 26.14 12.94 24.31
N LYS A 206 26.66 12.04 25.15
CA LYS A 206 28.09 11.98 25.49
C LYS A 206 28.70 10.85 24.67
N PHE A 207 29.46 11.19 23.63
CA PHE A 207 29.95 10.19 22.68
C PHE A 207 31.15 9.40 23.17
N ALA A 208 31.84 9.80 24.24
CA ALA A 208 32.75 8.93 24.99
C ALA A 208 32.23 8.72 26.43
N PRO A 209 31.14 7.95 26.60
CA PRO A 209 30.40 7.91 27.85
C PRO A 209 31.21 7.31 29.01
N GLN A 210 32.19 6.45 28.71
CA GLN A 210 33.05 5.80 29.69
C GLN A 210 34.28 6.63 30.10
N LEU A 211 34.53 7.76 29.44
CA LEU A 211 35.61 8.69 29.76
C LEU A 211 35.11 9.85 30.63
N GLN A 212 35.97 10.47 31.41
CA GLN A 212 35.64 11.63 32.26
C GLN A 212 36.47 12.85 31.87
N ASN A 213 35.87 14.04 31.96
CA ASN A 213 36.59 15.29 31.76
C ASN A 213 37.56 15.53 32.92
N VAL A 214 38.75 16.08 32.64
CA VAL A 214 39.74 16.44 33.69
C VAL A 214 39.12 17.39 34.73
N ILE A 215 38.35 18.39 34.26
CA ILE A 215 37.53 19.25 35.10
C ILE A 215 36.07 18.91 34.81
N THR A 216 35.40 18.33 35.80
CA THR A 216 33.99 17.94 35.71
C THR A 216 33.08 19.02 36.26
N LEU A 217 31.78 18.95 35.97
CA LEU A 217 30.80 19.88 36.54
C LEU A 217 30.76 19.81 38.08
N ARG A 218 30.97 18.61 38.64
CA ARG A 218 31.13 18.43 40.10
C ARG A 218 32.28 19.27 40.64
N ASP A 219 33.43 19.25 39.97
CA ASP A 219 34.62 19.97 40.43
C ASP A 219 34.39 21.50 40.44
N ARG A 220 33.61 22.01 39.48
CA ARG A 220 33.23 23.43 39.44
C ARG A 220 32.24 23.84 40.52
N ILE A 221 31.21 23.02 40.75
CA ILE A 221 30.23 23.28 41.81
C ILE A 221 30.92 23.18 43.17
N PHE A 222 31.81 22.21 43.36
CA PHE A 222 32.64 22.10 44.56
C PHE A 222 33.50 23.35 44.75
N GLN A 223 34.18 23.83 43.70
CA GLN A 223 34.97 25.05 43.78
C GLN A 223 34.11 26.26 44.18
N MET A 224 32.94 26.44 43.55
CA MET A 224 32.02 27.52 43.91
C MET A 224 31.60 27.42 45.39
N ALA A 225 31.25 26.23 45.86
CA ALA A 225 30.88 26.00 47.25
C ALA A 225 32.06 26.26 48.21
N ALA A 226 33.29 25.94 47.81
CA ALA A 226 34.50 26.24 48.58
C ALA A 226 34.78 27.75 48.65
N ASP A 227 34.58 28.48 47.55
CA ASP A 227 34.73 29.95 47.51
C ASP A 227 33.74 30.65 48.45
N GLN A 228 32.56 30.04 48.67
CA GLN A 228 31.56 30.52 49.63
C GLN A 228 31.76 29.98 51.06
N GLY A 229 32.77 29.13 51.29
CA GLY A 229 33.02 28.51 52.59
C GLY A 229 32.00 27.44 53.01
N TRP A 230 31.21 26.91 52.07
CA TRP A 230 30.23 25.84 52.34
C TRP A 230 30.88 24.45 52.39
N LEU A 231 31.94 24.27 51.62
CA LEU A 231 32.73 23.05 51.58
C LEU A 231 34.22 23.41 51.74
N THR A 232 35.03 22.46 52.17
CA THR A 232 36.47 22.63 52.26
C THR A 232 37.15 21.46 51.58
N GLY A 233 38.20 21.74 50.79
CA GLY A 233 39.03 20.69 50.20
C GLY A 233 39.74 19.85 51.27
N PRO A 234 40.24 18.66 50.92
CA PRO A 234 40.91 17.79 51.87
C PRO A 234 42.21 18.43 52.39
N ALA A 235 42.35 18.52 53.71
CA ALA A 235 43.57 19.04 54.34
C ALA A 235 44.80 18.17 54.05
N THR A 236 44.60 16.85 53.96
CA THR A 236 45.60 15.87 53.52
C THR A 236 44.96 14.99 52.45
N PRO A 237 45.19 15.27 51.16
CA PRO A 237 44.56 14.53 50.06
C PRO A 237 44.89 13.04 50.10
N SER A 238 43.97 12.19 49.65
CA SER A 238 44.20 10.77 49.36
C SER A 238 44.80 10.62 47.96
N TYR A 239 45.80 9.75 47.79
CA TYR A 239 46.26 9.43 46.44
C TYR A 239 45.13 8.79 45.62
N THR A 240 44.40 7.86 46.22
CA THR A 240 43.38 7.05 45.56
C THR A 240 42.11 7.84 45.23
N SER A 241 41.65 8.69 46.16
CA SER A 241 40.37 9.42 46.03
C SER A 241 40.51 10.84 45.47
N ASP A 242 41.65 11.51 45.64
CA ASP A 242 41.81 12.92 45.25
C ASP A 242 42.82 13.15 44.12
N VAL A 243 43.93 12.41 44.10
CA VAL A 243 45.01 12.60 43.09
C VAL A 243 44.78 11.75 41.83
N TYR A 244 44.62 10.44 42.01
CA TYR A 244 44.44 9.47 40.92
C TYR A 244 43.33 9.85 39.93
N PRO A 245 42.14 10.32 40.35
CA PRO A 245 41.10 10.69 39.40
C PRO A 245 41.54 11.80 38.44
N ILE A 246 42.30 12.79 38.92
CA ILE A 246 42.82 13.88 38.08
C ILE A 246 43.81 13.33 37.06
N LEU A 247 44.72 12.46 37.49
CA LEU A 247 45.73 11.84 36.63
C LEU A 247 45.09 10.91 35.59
N GLU A 248 44.13 10.07 35.99
CA GLU A 248 43.46 9.11 35.11
C GLU A 248 42.62 9.82 34.03
N ARG A 249 41.90 10.88 34.39
CA ARG A 249 41.15 11.71 33.43
C ARG A 249 42.09 12.38 32.42
N ALA A 250 43.24 12.86 32.88
CA ALA A 250 44.24 13.45 31.99
C ALA A 250 44.81 12.41 31.03
N ARG A 251 45.19 11.22 31.54
CA ARG A 251 45.72 10.09 30.77
C ARG A 251 44.75 9.65 29.67
N THR A 252 43.52 9.32 30.05
CA THR A 252 42.52 8.73 29.15
C THR A 252 41.94 9.72 28.13
N THR A 253 42.20 11.02 28.27
CA THR A 253 41.82 12.02 27.26
C THR A 253 42.49 11.75 25.90
N GLU A 254 43.61 11.03 25.85
CA GLU A 254 44.29 10.71 24.58
C GLU A 254 43.39 10.01 23.56
N TRP A 255 42.46 9.18 24.01
CA TRP A 255 41.60 8.38 23.13
C TRP A 255 40.58 9.18 22.33
N VAL A 256 40.39 10.45 22.68
CA VAL A 256 39.41 11.36 22.05
C VAL A 256 40.06 12.62 21.47
N VAL A 257 41.36 12.77 21.66
CA VAL A 257 42.17 13.85 21.06
C VAL A 257 43.62 13.42 20.93
N GLN A 258 44.19 13.62 19.74
CA GLN A 258 45.58 13.25 19.48
C GLN A 258 46.56 14.09 20.31
N VAL A 259 47.09 13.52 21.39
CA VAL A 259 48.14 14.09 22.24
C VAL A 259 49.38 13.19 22.22
N PHE A 260 50.45 13.59 21.52
CA PHE A 260 51.63 12.75 21.33
C PHE A 260 52.55 12.78 22.56
N GLY A 261 52.86 11.59 23.11
CA GLY A 261 53.95 11.37 24.08
C GLY A 261 53.81 12.03 25.45
N ALA A 262 52.63 12.46 25.88
CA ALA A 262 52.49 13.36 27.02
C ALA A 262 51.92 12.76 28.32
N HIS A 263 51.23 11.60 28.32
CA HIS A 263 50.51 11.13 29.52
C HIS A 263 50.75 9.65 29.91
N ALA A 264 51.99 9.19 29.93
CA ALA A 264 52.33 7.82 30.33
C ALA A 264 53.11 7.80 31.66
N TRP A 265 52.49 7.25 32.71
CA TRP A 265 53.13 6.96 34.01
C TRP A 265 52.43 5.78 34.67
N PRO A 266 53.17 4.90 35.38
CA PRO A 266 52.56 3.85 36.20
C PRO A 266 51.99 4.43 37.48
N ASP A 267 50.86 3.90 37.95
CA ASP A 267 50.35 4.16 39.30
C ASP A 267 50.92 3.14 40.29
N PRO A 268 51.25 3.55 41.53
CA PRO A 268 51.14 4.91 42.05
C PRO A 268 52.37 5.77 41.71
N VAL A 269 52.15 7.08 41.54
CA VAL A 269 53.21 8.06 41.31
C VAL A 269 53.65 8.67 42.65
N TYR A 270 54.60 7.99 43.30
CA TYR A 270 55.14 8.37 44.61
C TYR A 270 56.57 8.94 44.56
N ASP A 271 57.30 8.76 43.47
CA ASP A 271 58.66 9.28 43.35
C ASP A 271 58.66 10.79 43.07
N ASP A 272 59.56 11.52 43.72
CA ASP A 272 59.60 12.98 43.68
C ASP A 272 59.82 13.55 42.26
N ALA A 273 60.67 12.89 41.48
CA ALA A 273 61.00 13.31 40.12
C ALA A 273 59.78 13.28 39.20
N THR A 274 59.00 12.20 39.22
CA THR A 274 57.80 12.06 38.38
C THR A 274 56.69 13.00 38.86
N ARG A 275 56.47 13.13 40.18
CA ARG A 275 55.51 14.09 40.71
C ARG A 275 55.82 15.52 40.29
N THR A 276 57.08 15.93 40.42
CA THR A 276 57.55 17.26 40.02
C THR A 276 57.41 17.47 38.51
N ALA A 277 57.76 16.46 37.69
CA ALA A 277 57.64 16.54 36.24
C ALA A 277 56.18 16.72 35.80
N ILE A 278 55.24 15.96 36.37
CA ILE A 278 53.80 16.07 36.08
C ILE A 278 53.26 17.42 36.56
N PHE A 279 53.55 17.81 37.81
CA PHE A 279 53.04 19.05 38.38
C PHE A 279 53.49 20.29 37.59
N ASN A 280 54.76 20.32 37.14
CA ASN A 280 55.29 21.42 36.33
C ASN A 280 54.59 21.57 34.96
N ARG A 281 53.86 20.54 34.49
CA ARG A 281 53.03 20.62 33.29
C ARG A 281 51.63 21.16 33.57
N LEU A 282 51.17 21.16 34.81
CA LEU A 282 49.84 21.67 35.15
C LEU A 282 49.78 23.18 34.94
N ALA A 283 48.71 23.65 34.30
CA ALA A 283 48.41 25.06 34.19
C ALA A 283 47.96 25.60 35.55
N ASN A 284 48.56 26.71 35.99
CA ASN A 284 48.25 27.31 37.27
C ASN A 284 47.00 28.21 37.14
N PRO A 285 45.94 28.01 37.94
CA PRO A 285 44.76 28.88 37.91
C PRO A 285 45.06 30.34 38.28
N ALA A 286 46.15 30.64 38.98
CA ALA A 286 46.62 32.00 39.27
C ALA A 286 47.48 32.62 38.15
N GLY A 287 47.70 31.91 37.04
CA GLY A 287 48.55 32.32 35.92
C GLY A 287 49.93 31.65 35.92
N GLY A 288 50.47 31.39 34.72
CA GLY A 288 51.72 30.65 34.51
C GLY A 288 51.55 29.13 34.59
N GLY A 289 52.66 28.40 34.77
CA GLY A 289 52.68 26.94 34.76
C GLY A 289 52.80 26.34 33.36
N GLY A 290 52.44 25.07 33.22
CA GLY A 290 52.44 24.36 31.93
C GLY A 290 51.11 24.46 31.17
N ASN A 291 50.85 23.49 30.30
CA ASN A 291 49.68 23.44 29.42
C ASN A 291 48.78 22.23 29.65
N MET A 292 48.85 21.55 30.80
CA MET A 292 47.92 20.49 31.19
C MET A 292 46.78 21.05 32.08
N PRO A 293 45.51 20.73 31.78
CA PRO A 293 45.07 20.01 30.58
C PRO A 293 45.19 20.88 29.33
N ARG A 294 45.50 20.27 28.18
CA ARG A 294 45.62 20.98 26.90
C ARG A 294 44.24 21.24 26.28
N LEU A 295 43.45 22.01 26.99
CA LEU A 295 42.10 22.45 26.61
C LEU A 295 42.11 23.97 26.43
N ASN A 296 41.28 24.47 25.53
CA ASN A 296 41.19 25.92 25.29
C ASN A 296 40.72 26.65 26.55
N SER A 297 41.52 27.62 27.00
CA SER A 297 41.21 28.53 28.10
C SER A 297 40.76 27.82 29.40
N ALA A 298 41.31 26.63 29.68
CA ALA A 298 40.97 25.86 30.88
C ALA A 298 42.21 25.55 31.73
N THR A 299 42.04 25.60 33.04
CA THR A 299 43.00 25.17 34.07
C THR A 299 42.27 24.27 35.06
N LEU A 300 43.03 23.55 35.90
CA LEU A 300 42.43 22.91 37.08
C LEU A 300 41.77 23.96 37.97
N THR A 301 40.72 23.58 38.70
CA THR A 301 40.16 24.47 39.73
C THR A 301 41.20 24.76 40.81
N PRO A 302 41.15 25.91 41.52
CA PRO A 302 42.03 26.19 42.65
C PRO A 302 42.13 25.05 43.66
N THR A 303 41.01 24.40 43.98
CA THR A 303 40.96 23.24 44.88
C THR A 303 41.71 22.04 44.30
N GLN A 304 41.46 21.67 43.03
CA GLN A 304 42.19 20.57 42.38
C GLN A 304 43.68 20.87 42.27
N TYR A 305 44.05 22.11 41.95
CA TYR A 305 45.45 22.52 41.88
C TYR A 305 46.13 22.44 43.26
N GLN A 306 45.43 22.81 44.34
CA GLN A 306 45.94 22.67 45.70
C GLN A 306 46.13 21.20 46.10
N VAL A 307 45.21 20.30 45.71
CA VAL A 307 45.38 18.84 45.87
C VAL A 307 46.66 18.38 45.17
N MET A 308 46.86 18.80 43.91
CA MET A 308 48.06 18.43 43.15
C MET A 308 49.34 19.05 43.72
N LEU A 309 49.27 20.24 44.33
CA LEU A 309 50.40 20.88 45.00
C LEU A 309 50.79 20.14 46.29
N ASN A 310 49.80 19.74 47.08
CA ASN A 310 50.00 18.90 48.26
C ASN A 310 50.62 17.55 47.86
N TRP A 311 50.12 16.93 46.79
CA TRP A 311 50.72 15.71 46.22
C TRP A 311 52.18 15.92 45.79
N LYS A 312 52.46 16.99 45.04
CA LYS A 312 53.83 17.34 44.62
C LYS A 312 54.78 17.58 45.81
N ASN A 313 54.27 18.12 46.91
CA ASN A 313 55.04 18.38 48.13
C ASN A 313 55.07 17.19 49.11
N ASP A 314 54.58 16.01 48.71
CA ASP A 314 54.49 14.80 49.54
C ASP A 314 53.59 14.93 50.78
N THR A 315 52.64 15.87 50.76
CA THR A 315 51.64 16.11 51.81
C THR A 315 50.32 15.42 51.47
N PHE A 316 50.32 14.09 51.31
CA PHE A 316 49.14 13.30 50.95
C PHE A 316 49.22 11.88 51.53
N THR A 317 48.07 11.21 51.62
CA THR A 317 47.98 9.83 52.11
C THR A 317 48.32 8.84 51.00
N ARG A 318 49.30 7.97 51.24
CA ARG A 318 49.74 6.91 50.31
C ARG A 318 48.89 5.65 50.47
N ASP A 319 47.64 5.72 50.04
CA ASP A 319 46.62 4.69 50.23
C ASP A 319 46.33 3.85 48.97
N TRP A 320 47.22 3.87 47.98
CA TRP A 320 47.00 3.17 46.72
C TRP A 320 47.07 1.66 46.88
N VAL A 321 46.03 0.97 46.40
CA VAL A 321 45.99 -0.49 46.29
C VAL A 321 45.82 -0.90 44.83
N ALA A 322 44.80 -0.35 44.18
CA ALA A 322 44.43 -0.58 42.78
C ALA A 322 43.51 0.57 42.32
N PRO A 323 43.22 0.70 41.01
CA PRO A 323 42.15 1.57 40.54
C PRO A 323 40.86 1.33 41.33
N PRO A 324 40.18 2.38 41.82
CA PRO A 324 39.01 2.21 42.66
C PRO A 324 37.90 1.46 41.91
N PRO A 325 37.36 0.35 42.44
CA PRO A 325 36.18 -0.27 41.86
C PRO A 325 34.93 0.60 42.13
N PRO A 326 33.84 0.41 41.37
CA PRO A 326 32.54 0.92 41.75
C PRO A 326 32.19 0.57 43.20
N PRO A 327 31.70 1.52 44.02
CA PRO A 327 31.22 1.20 45.36
C PRO A 327 30.15 0.10 45.34
N PRO A 328 30.11 -0.80 46.34
CA PRO A 328 29.23 -1.97 46.33
C PRO A 328 27.73 -1.61 46.44
N GLY A 329 27.40 -0.43 46.95
CA GLY A 329 26.02 0.04 47.12
C GLY A 329 25.78 1.42 46.50
N ILE A 330 24.51 1.74 46.25
CA ILE A 330 24.07 3.06 45.79
C ILE A 330 23.75 3.92 47.01
N THR A 331 24.42 5.07 47.12
CA THR A 331 24.26 6.01 48.23
C THR A 331 23.82 7.38 47.69
N PRO A 332 23.15 8.22 48.50
CA PRO A 332 22.79 9.58 48.12
C PRO A 332 23.98 10.40 47.57
N ALA A 333 25.10 10.42 48.29
CA ALA A 333 26.30 11.13 47.87
C ALA A 333 26.93 10.53 46.60
N GLY A 334 26.88 9.20 46.45
CA GLY A 334 27.32 8.51 45.26
C GLY A 334 26.51 8.91 44.02
N LEU A 335 25.19 9.03 44.14
CA LEU A 335 24.31 9.50 43.07
C LEU A 335 24.62 10.94 42.67
N ASP A 336 24.71 11.84 43.66
CA ASP A 336 25.00 13.26 43.44
C ASP A 336 26.35 13.44 42.71
N GLN A 337 27.35 12.67 43.12
CA GLN A 337 28.66 12.67 42.48
C GLN A 337 28.60 12.10 41.05
N SER A 338 27.97 10.94 40.86
CA SER A 338 28.00 10.20 39.59
C SER A 338 27.33 10.95 38.45
N ALA A 339 26.26 11.67 38.73
CA ALA A 339 25.59 12.50 37.73
C ALA A 339 26.54 13.60 37.20
N LEU A 340 27.24 14.28 38.10
CA LEU A 340 28.00 15.51 37.79
C LEU A 340 29.45 15.27 37.34
N ILE A 341 30.10 14.16 37.74
CA ILE A 341 31.45 13.81 37.24
C ILE A 341 31.45 13.46 35.76
N ASN A 342 30.27 13.19 35.18
CA ASN A 342 30.11 12.84 33.78
C ASN A 342 29.82 14.05 32.88
N CYS A 343 29.80 15.26 33.43
CA CYS A 343 29.54 16.50 32.71
C CYS A 343 30.79 17.38 32.61
N VAL A 344 30.79 18.30 31.64
CA VAL A 344 31.87 19.27 31.45
C VAL A 344 31.87 20.31 32.56
N GLY A 345 33.05 20.56 33.14
CA GLY A 345 33.26 21.68 34.07
C GLY A 345 34.05 22.85 33.49
N ALA A 346 34.93 22.62 32.50
CA ALA A 346 35.69 23.72 31.91
C ALA A 346 36.10 23.43 30.46
N ALA A 347 36.31 24.46 29.63
CA ALA A 347 35.90 25.85 29.87
C ALA A 347 34.38 26.03 29.69
N PHE A 348 33.78 27.08 30.24
CA PHE A 348 32.41 27.47 29.87
C PHE A 348 32.46 28.47 28.73
N PHE A 349 32.34 27.96 27.49
CA PHE A 349 32.31 28.78 26.27
C PHE A 349 31.42 28.20 25.14
N PRO A 350 30.14 27.85 25.37
CA PRO A 350 29.40 27.95 26.63
C PRO A 350 29.58 26.73 27.55
N GLY A 351 30.11 25.62 27.05
CA GLY A 351 30.11 24.30 27.72
C GLY A 351 29.20 23.32 26.98
N ILE A 352 28.92 22.14 27.55
CA ILE A 352 28.10 21.10 26.88
C ILE A 352 26.73 20.93 27.55
N GLU A 353 26.67 20.46 28.79
CA GLU A 353 25.40 20.22 29.49
C GLU A 353 24.87 21.47 30.19
N ALA A 354 25.77 22.27 30.77
CA ALA A 354 25.49 23.50 31.48
C ALA A 354 26.70 24.45 31.39
N GLY A 355 26.48 25.72 31.73
CA GLY A 355 27.48 26.78 31.60
C GLY A 355 26.87 28.05 31.02
N GLY A 356 27.51 28.61 30.00
CA GLY A 356 27.12 29.84 29.31
C GLY A 356 28.23 30.88 29.24
N ILE A 357 28.11 31.85 28.33
CA ILE A 357 29.06 32.97 28.18
C ILE A 357 28.50 34.26 28.77
N ALA A 358 27.28 34.63 28.36
CA ALA A 358 26.59 35.81 28.88
C ALA A 358 26.14 35.67 30.34
N GLY A 359 26.05 34.44 30.84
CA GLY A 359 25.74 34.10 32.22
C GLY A 359 26.00 32.62 32.45
N THR A 360 26.37 32.24 33.67
CA THR A 360 26.73 30.85 34.04
C THR A 360 25.91 30.39 35.26
N PRO A 361 24.58 30.26 35.12
CA PRO A 361 23.66 30.08 36.25
C PRO A 361 23.99 28.85 37.12
N ILE A 362 24.57 27.81 36.54
CA ILE A 362 24.94 26.57 37.25
C ILE A 362 26.07 26.76 38.27
N ILE A 363 26.87 27.83 38.20
CA ILE A 363 27.91 28.16 39.19
C ILE A 363 27.62 29.48 39.91
N ASP A 364 26.40 30.00 39.80
CA ASP A 364 25.97 31.12 40.62
C ASP A 364 25.46 30.59 41.97
N HIS A 365 26.21 30.89 43.03
CA HIS A 365 25.89 30.48 44.39
C HIS A 365 24.48 30.89 44.84
N ALA A 366 23.91 31.99 44.33
CA ALA A 366 22.56 32.42 44.68
C ALA A 366 21.47 31.41 44.26
N ASN A 367 21.77 30.51 43.32
CA ASN A 367 20.86 29.48 42.84
C ASN A 367 20.85 28.21 43.71
N TYR A 368 21.68 28.12 44.74
CA TYR A 368 21.82 26.94 45.61
C TYR A 368 21.24 27.17 47.00
N VAL A 369 20.92 26.07 47.70
CA VAL A 369 20.40 26.09 49.07
C VAL A 369 21.43 26.65 50.08
N GLY A 370 22.72 26.54 49.76
CA GLY A 370 23.82 27.03 50.59
C GLY A 370 24.47 25.93 51.42
N ALA A 371 25.13 26.31 52.52
CA ALA A 371 25.94 25.40 53.34
C ALA A 371 25.20 24.17 53.90
N SER A 372 23.88 24.22 54.03
CA SER A 372 23.07 23.10 54.52
C SER A 372 22.84 21.99 53.48
N ASP A 373 22.92 22.29 52.18
CA ASP A 373 22.83 21.33 51.08
C ASP A 373 23.51 21.90 49.81
N PRO A 374 24.85 21.92 49.76
CA PRO A 374 25.62 22.74 48.81
C PRO A 374 25.55 22.28 47.35
N LEU A 375 24.99 21.10 47.08
CA LEU A 375 24.80 20.57 45.72
C LEU A 375 23.37 20.73 45.21
N ARG A 376 22.45 21.27 46.03
CA ARG A 376 21.03 21.35 45.70
C ARG A 376 20.65 22.74 45.24
N LEU A 377 19.98 22.79 44.09
CA LEU A 377 19.40 24.03 43.57
C LEU A 377 18.20 24.47 44.41
N ASN A 378 18.13 25.76 44.70
CA ASN A 378 17.01 26.37 45.41
C ASN A 378 15.85 26.62 44.43
N GLN A 379 14.84 25.75 44.46
CA GLN A 379 13.68 25.85 43.56
C GLN A 379 12.79 27.08 43.81
N ALA A 380 13.00 27.84 44.90
CA ALA A 380 12.35 29.12 45.10
C ALA A 380 13.02 30.25 44.29
N VAL A 381 14.25 30.05 43.84
CA VAL A 381 15.05 31.02 43.06
C VAL A 381 15.16 30.60 41.60
N VAL A 382 15.29 29.30 41.34
CA VAL A 382 15.47 28.74 39.99
C VAL A 382 14.15 28.26 39.42
N SER A 383 13.84 28.63 38.16
CA SER A 383 12.70 28.10 37.42
C SER A 383 13.14 27.16 36.30
N ALA A 384 12.23 26.27 35.86
CA ALA A 384 12.50 25.35 34.75
C ALA A 384 13.05 26.07 33.52
N GLY A 385 14.07 25.50 32.88
CA GLY A 385 14.76 26.05 31.72
C GLY A 385 15.86 27.06 32.03
N ASP A 386 16.07 27.48 33.30
CA ASP A 386 17.05 28.50 33.62
C ASP A 386 18.50 28.00 33.56
N MET A 387 18.76 26.73 33.78
CA MET A 387 20.13 26.18 33.81
C MET A 387 20.72 25.99 32.41
N SER A 388 19.88 25.72 31.41
CA SER A 388 20.29 25.48 30.02
C SER A 388 20.12 26.70 29.11
N ARG A 389 19.46 27.78 29.56
CA ARG A 389 19.08 28.91 28.70
C ARG A 389 20.24 29.62 28.03
N TYR A 390 21.46 29.59 28.58
CA TYR A 390 22.63 30.25 27.99
C TYR A 390 23.49 29.34 27.10
N MET A 391 23.13 28.06 26.99
CA MET A 391 23.81 27.13 26.09
C MET A 391 23.50 27.46 24.63
N ALA A 392 24.29 26.90 23.72
CA ALA A 392 24.15 27.11 22.28
C ALA A 392 22.77 26.71 21.75
N LEU A 393 22.31 27.46 20.75
CA LEU A 393 21.04 27.27 20.06
C LEU A 393 21.23 27.27 18.53
N PRO A 394 21.06 26.13 17.85
CA PRO A 394 20.85 24.80 18.43
C PRO A 394 22.16 24.20 18.98
N TRP A 395 22.07 23.25 19.92
CA TRP A 395 23.26 22.63 20.53
C TRP A 395 24.22 21.96 19.54
N GLN A 396 23.72 21.48 18.39
CA GLN A 396 24.53 20.88 17.33
C GLN A 396 25.52 21.89 16.69
N ALA A 397 25.19 23.18 16.68
CA ALA A 397 26.07 24.22 16.15
C ALA A 397 27.38 24.28 16.95
N ASP A 398 27.27 24.22 18.28
CA ASP A 398 28.41 24.16 19.18
C ASP A 398 29.20 22.86 19.01
N PHE A 399 28.50 21.71 18.96
CA PHE A 399 29.13 20.42 18.67
C PHE A 399 29.98 20.43 17.40
N LYS A 400 29.56 21.14 16.35
CA LYS A 400 30.39 21.30 15.15
C LYS A 400 31.56 22.27 15.36
N ALA A 401 31.35 23.38 16.04
CA ALA A 401 32.37 24.40 16.30
C ALA A 401 33.49 23.95 17.26
N CYS A 402 33.21 23.00 18.15
CA CYS A 402 34.08 22.49 19.22
C CYS A 402 35.38 21.78 18.78
N ALA A 403 35.75 21.81 17.50
CA ALA A 403 36.80 20.99 16.89
C ALA A 403 38.25 21.28 17.32
N SER A 404 38.50 22.34 18.11
CA SER A 404 39.84 22.81 18.49
C SER A 404 40.24 22.45 19.93
N ASN A 405 39.84 21.29 20.45
CA ASN A 405 40.15 20.81 21.82
C ASN A 405 39.47 21.61 22.94
N TRP A 406 38.19 21.91 22.75
CA TRP A 406 37.35 22.48 23.81
C TRP A 406 36.90 21.40 24.80
N TRP A 407 36.16 20.39 24.34
CA TRP A 407 35.58 19.33 25.18
C TRP A 407 35.62 17.94 24.50
N PRO A 408 36.82 17.34 24.35
CA PRO A 408 37.00 16.12 23.56
C PRO A 408 36.27 14.89 24.14
N VAL A 409 35.92 14.85 25.42
CA VAL A 409 35.24 13.68 26.00
C VAL A 409 33.77 13.56 25.55
N PRO A 410 32.88 14.55 25.80
CA PRO A 410 31.50 14.45 25.31
C PRO A 410 31.39 14.55 23.79
N ARG A 411 32.34 15.24 23.14
CA ARG A 411 32.44 15.44 21.70
C ARG A 411 33.89 15.16 21.26
N PRO A 412 34.22 13.94 20.83
CA PRO A 412 35.57 13.60 20.39
C PRO A 412 36.06 14.46 19.22
N ASN A 413 37.36 14.73 19.19
CA ASN A 413 38.02 15.39 18.06
C ASN A 413 38.62 14.35 17.12
N SER A 414 39.34 13.41 17.71
CA SER A 414 40.05 12.35 17.00
C SER A 414 39.83 11.03 17.72
N VAL A 415 39.54 9.98 16.97
CA VAL A 415 39.19 8.65 17.50
C VAL A 415 39.90 7.57 16.69
N ILE A 416 40.03 6.38 17.27
CA ILE A 416 40.54 5.20 16.56
C ILE A 416 39.34 4.30 16.25
N PRO A 417 38.91 4.15 14.98
CA PRO A 417 37.84 3.22 14.63
C PRO A 417 38.16 1.78 14.99
N GLU A 418 37.14 1.02 15.37
CA GLU A 418 37.25 -0.41 15.63
C GLU A 418 37.95 -1.14 14.46
N GLY A 419 38.86 -2.04 14.79
CA GLY A 419 39.66 -2.79 13.81
C GLY A 419 40.79 -1.99 13.14
N THR A 420 41.02 -0.74 13.55
CA THR A 420 42.11 0.11 13.03
C THR A 420 43.10 0.52 14.12
N SER A 421 44.22 1.14 13.74
CA SER A 421 45.27 1.59 14.67
C SER A 421 45.60 3.08 14.58
N SER A 422 44.89 3.83 13.73
CA SER A 422 45.22 5.21 13.39
C SER A 422 44.10 6.16 13.77
N TYR A 423 44.45 7.33 14.31
CA TYR A 423 43.48 8.38 14.57
C TYR A 423 42.80 8.87 13.30
N GLN A 424 41.50 9.07 13.37
CA GLN A 424 40.66 9.72 12.37
C GLN A 424 39.85 10.84 13.02
N ALA A 425 39.43 11.82 12.23
CA ALA A 425 38.48 12.82 12.71
C ALA A 425 37.15 12.15 13.09
N TRP A 426 36.64 12.46 14.28
CA TRP A 426 35.38 11.87 14.76
C TRP A 426 34.18 12.36 13.96
N ASP A 427 34.12 13.65 13.65
CA ASP A 427 33.07 14.28 12.84
C ASP A 427 33.33 14.18 11.33
N ARG A 428 34.15 13.21 10.88
CA ARG A 428 34.36 12.95 9.45
C ARG A 428 33.00 12.74 8.75
N GLY A 429 32.84 13.32 7.56
CA GLY A 429 31.55 13.32 6.83
C GLY A 429 30.53 14.39 7.27
N VAL A 430 30.86 15.21 8.28
CA VAL A 430 30.04 16.36 8.72
C VAL A 430 30.77 17.68 8.38
N GLY A 431 30.35 18.32 7.28
CA GLY A 431 31.01 19.51 6.75
C GLY A 431 30.62 20.81 7.46
N THR A 432 29.33 20.98 7.74
CA THR A 432 28.73 22.22 8.24
C THR A 432 28.02 22.06 9.58
N MET A 433 27.64 23.17 10.23
CA MET A 433 26.81 23.13 11.44
C MET A 433 25.41 22.55 11.14
N LEU A 434 24.89 22.80 9.94
CA LEU A 434 23.61 22.23 9.50
C LEU A 434 23.71 20.73 9.24
N ASP A 435 24.85 20.23 8.72
CA ASP A 435 25.10 18.79 8.65
C ASP A 435 25.08 18.14 10.03
N MET A 436 25.61 18.82 11.06
CA MET A 436 25.59 18.27 12.43
C MET A 436 24.15 18.16 12.96
N VAL A 437 23.25 19.10 12.62
CA VAL A 437 21.82 19.00 12.97
C VAL A 437 21.19 17.72 12.41
N SER A 438 21.54 17.32 11.19
CA SER A 438 20.95 16.14 10.54
C SER A 438 21.69 14.83 10.81
N LYS A 439 23.01 14.87 11.08
CA LYS A 439 23.86 13.67 11.12
C LYS A 439 24.42 13.31 12.50
N TRP A 440 24.16 14.08 13.56
CA TRP A 440 24.75 13.79 14.89
C TRP A 440 24.51 12.35 15.35
N HIS A 441 23.36 11.75 15.03
CA HIS A 441 23.01 10.40 15.42
C HIS A 441 23.79 9.30 14.67
N SER A 442 24.44 9.61 13.53
CA SER A 442 25.24 8.64 12.77
C SER A 442 26.67 8.49 13.30
N LEU A 443 27.15 9.45 14.07
CA LEU A 443 28.51 9.46 14.65
C LEU A 443 28.71 8.31 15.64
N GLY A 444 29.93 7.76 15.70
CA GLY A 444 30.26 6.62 16.55
C GLY A 444 30.48 7.00 18.02
N PHE A 445 30.33 6.02 18.90
CA PHE A 445 30.63 6.12 20.33
C PHE A 445 32.02 5.58 20.62
N VAL A 446 32.74 6.19 21.55
CA VAL A 446 34.07 5.77 22.01
C VAL A 446 33.92 4.97 23.30
N VAL A 447 34.23 3.68 23.22
CA VAL A 447 34.07 2.72 24.31
C VAL A 447 35.37 1.94 24.53
N LYS A 448 35.56 1.44 25.74
CA LYS A 448 36.72 0.65 26.10
C LYS A 448 36.64 -0.75 25.49
N GLN A 449 37.67 -1.15 24.76
CA GLN A 449 37.87 -2.53 24.29
C GLN A 449 39.28 -2.99 24.69
N GLY A 450 39.35 -3.97 25.59
CA GLY A 450 40.62 -4.41 26.19
C GLY A 450 41.33 -3.25 26.90
N SER A 451 42.55 -2.93 26.47
CA SER A 451 43.36 -1.83 27.01
C SER A 451 43.22 -0.50 26.25
N GLN A 452 42.36 -0.44 25.24
CA GLN A 452 42.19 0.73 24.37
C GLN A 452 40.76 1.26 24.44
N TYR A 453 40.55 2.47 23.92
CA TYR A 453 39.22 2.97 23.62
C TYR A 453 39.10 3.17 22.11
N VAL A 454 38.03 2.64 21.53
CA VAL A 454 37.80 2.64 20.08
C VAL A 454 36.42 3.18 19.74
N GLU A 455 36.29 3.76 18.55
CA GLU A 455 35.00 4.17 17.99
C GLU A 455 34.23 2.97 17.45
N VAL A 456 33.04 2.75 18.00
CA VAL A 456 32.05 1.74 17.63
C VAL A 456 30.73 2.40 17.24
N ASP A 457 29.74 1.61 16.80
CA ASP A 457 28.36 2.06 16.52
C ASP A 457 28.26 3.22 15.52
N ARG A 458 29.27 3.42 14.65
CA ARG A 458 29.21 4.42 13.59
C ARG A 458 28.31 3.91 12.46
N CYS A 459 27.34 4.72 12.05
CA CYS A 459 26.27 4.32 11.13
C CYS A 459 26.31 5.15 9.84
N ASP A 460 27.43 5.09 9.12
CA ASP A 460 27.68 5.80 7.85
C ASP A 460 27.85 4.89 6.62
N ALA A 461 27.64 3.58 6.74
CA ALA A 461 27.70 2.66 5.61
C ALA A 461 26.39 2.67 4.78
N THR A 462 26.45 3.24 3.58
CA THR A 462 25.39 3.11 2.56
C THR A 462 25.51 1.75 1.86
N TYR A 463 24.48 0.93 1.97
CA TYR A 463 24.31 -0.35 1.26
C TYR A 463 23.36 -0.15 0.08
N ILE A 464 23.77 -0.59 -1.13
CA ILE A 464 22.97 -0.53 -2.36
C ILE A 464 23.18 -1.83 -3.15
N THR A 465 22.12 -2.61 -3.37
CA THR A 465 22.15 -3.86 -4.14
C THR A 465 21.11 -3.83 -5.26
N LEU A 466 21.54 -4.10 -6.49
CA LEU A 466 20.66 -4.25 -7.66
C LEU A 466 19.94 -5.61 -7.60
N LEU A 467 18.61 -5.60 -7.63
CA LEU A 467 17.77 -6.81 -7.61
C LEU A 467 17.43 -7.31 -9.02
N THR A 468 17.26 -6.39 -9.96
CA THR A 468 16.79 -6.67 -11.32
C THR A 468 17.89 -6.33 -12.35
N PRO A 469 18.95 -7.16 -12.47
CA PRO A 469 20.00 -6.93 -13.47
C PRO A 469 19.52 -7.12 -14.92
N HIS A 470 18.36 -7.73 -15.09
CA HIS A 470 17.71 -7.93 -16.37
C HIS A 470 16.22 -7.63 -16.24
N LEU A 471 15.70 -6.77 -17.13
CA LEU A 471 14.27 -6.54 -17.30
C LEU A 471 13.82 -7.22 -18.59
N ASP A 472 12.85 -8.13 -18.48
CA ASP A 472 12.33 -8.88 -19.62
C ASP A 472 10.84 -8.60 -19.82
N PHE A 473 10.53 -7.78 -20.81
CA PHE A 473 9.15 -7.54 -21.25
C PHE A 473 8.76 -8.64 -22.25
N GLN A 474 8.51 -9.84 -21.73
CA GLN A 474 8.11 -10.97 -22.56
C GLN A 474 6.69 -10.84 -23.07
N ASP A 475 6.56 -11.11 -24.37
CA ASP A 475 5.29 -11.32 -25.06
C ASP A 475 4.26 -10.24 -24.75
N VAL A 476 4.65 -8.97 -24.87
CA VAL A 476 3.76 -7.85 -24.61
C VAL A 476 2.79 -7.74 -25.79
N PRO A 477 1.49 -8.09 -25.64
CA PRO A 477 0.56 -7.95 -26.74
C PRO A 477 0.40 -6.48 -27.09
N GLU A 478 0.31 -6.19 -28.38
CA GLU A 478 -0.14 -4.88 -28.87
C GLU A 478 -1.47 -4.49 -28.18
N GLY A 479 -1.68 -3.18 -28.02
CA GLY A 479 -2.88 -2.69 -27.37
C GLY A 479 -4.17 -3.05 -28.12
N PRO A 480 -5.33 -2.88 -27.47
CA PRO A 480 -6.62 -2.99 -28.15
C PRO A 480 -6.59 -2.15 -29.45
N MET A 481 -7.12 -2.70 -30.55
CA MET A 481 -7.20 -2.02 -31.85
C MET A 481 -5.87 -1.59 -32.49
N GLY A 482 -4.76 -2.30 -32.25
CA GLY A 482 -3.45 -1.95 -32.83
C GLY A 482 -2.84 -0.67 -32.27
N MET A 483 -3.43 -0.10 -31.21
CA MET A 483 -2.85 1.04 -30.49
C MET A 483 -1.59 0.61 -29.74
N SER A 484 -0.59 1.49 -29.66
CA SER A 484 0.62 1.16 -28.90
C SER A 484 0.30 1.08 -27.41
N ARG A 485 0.67 -0.04 -26.79
CA ARG A 485 0.55 -0.30 -25.36
C ARG A 485 1.87 0.06 -24.70
N LYS A 486 1.82 0.78 -23.58
CA LYS A 486 2.97 0.92 -22.69
C LYS A 486 2.86 -0.10 -21.56
N THR A 487 3.94 -0.82 -21.30
CA THR A 487 4.11 -1.67 -20.11
C THR A 487 5.32 -1.19 -19.33
N ALA A 488 5.35 -1.36 -18.02
CA ALA A 488 6.43 -0.86 -17.17
C ALA A 488 7.01 -1.97 -16.31
N LEU A 489 8.34 -2.03 -16.26
CA LEU A 489 9.11 -2.83 -15.30
C LEU A 489 10.06 -1.88 -14.57
N ALA A 490 10.35 -2.17 -13.30
CA ALA A 490 11.24 -1.34 -12.50
C ALA A 490 12.64 -1.95 -12.47
N ILE A 491 13.67 -1.10 -12.65
CA ILE A 491 14.99 -1.39 -12.14
C ILE A 491 14.92 -1.21 -10.61
N GLU A 492 14.98 -2.31 -9.87
CA GLU A 492 14.86 -2.32 -8.42
C GLU A 492 16.22 -2.43 -7.73
N PHE A 493 16.41 -1.60 -6.70
CA PHE A 493 17.54 -1.69 -5.79
C PHE A 493 17.05 -1.81 -4.36
N GLU A 494 17.75 -2.62 -3.56
CA GLU A 494 17.71 -2.53 -2.11
C GLU A 494 18.69 -1.47 -1.64
N VAL A 495 18.20 -0.51 -0.86
CA VAL A 495 18.99 0.59 -0.33
C VAL A 495 18.85 0.62 1.19
N SER A 496 19.98 0.69 1.90
CA SER A 496 20.03 1.06 3.31
C SER A 496 21.06 2.15 3.49
N SER A 497 20.63 3.33 3.94
CA SER A 497 21.49 4.49 4.13
C SER A 497 20.93 5.37 5.24
N THR A 498 21.48 5.20 6.44
CA THR A 498 21.07 5.91 7.66
C THR A 498 21.62 7.34 7.75
N GLY A 499 22.68 7.64 6.99
CA GLY A 499 23.41 8.91 7.08
C GLY A 499 23.01 9.97 6.05
N ALA A 500 22.35 9.58 4.95
CA ALA A 500 21.90 10.47 3.88
C ALA A 500 20.89 9.76 2.96
N ALA A 501 20.07 10.54 2.24
CA ALA A 501 19.32 10.02 1.11
C ALA A 501 20.27 9.58 -0.01
N VAL A 502 19.95 8.47 -0.66
CA VAL A 502 20.65 7.86 -1.78
C VAL A 502 19.93 8.25 -3.06
N THR A 503 20.59 9.01 -3.94
CA THR A 503 20.07 9.29 -5.28
C THR A 503 20.71 8.32 -6.27
N LEU A 504 19.89 7.46 -6.86
CA LEU A 504 20.26 6.63 -8.01
C LEU A 504 19.77 7.32 -9.27
N GLU A 505 20.64 7.50 -10.25
CA GLU A 505 20.28 8.10 -11.53
C GLU A 505 20.82 7.29 -12.70
N VAL A 506 20.10 7.30 -13.81
CA VAL A 506 20.64 6.80 -15.07
C VAL A 506 21.73 7.74 -15.53
N GLN A 507 22.91 7.17 -15.80
CA GLN A 507 24.08 7.93 -16.19
C GLN A 507 23.79 8.70 -17.48
N PRO A 508 24.09 10.02 -17.55
CA PRO A 508 23.83 10.82 -18.74
C PRO A 508 24.47 10.20 -19.99
N GLY A 509 23.65 9.92 -21.01
CA GLY A 509 24.08 9.28 -22.26
C GLY A 509 24.00 7.75 -22.26
N ASP A 510 23.84 7.11 -21.09
CA ASP A 510 23.79 5.65 -20.94
C ASP A 510 22.37 5.15 -20.55
N GLY A 511 21.34 5.88 -21.00
CA GLY A 511 19.95 5.42 -20.90
C GLY A 511 19.58 4.42 -22.01
N PRO A 512 18.35 3.88 -21.98
CA PRO A 512 17.85 3.06 -23.07
C PRO A 512 17.97 3.79 -24.41
N THR A 513 18.57 3.14 -25.40
CA THR A 513 18.85 3.75 -26.72
C THR A 513 17.72 3.51 -27.72
N HIS A 514 16.84 2.56 -27.46
CA HIS A 514 15.72 2.24 -28.35
C HIS A 514 14.53 3.17 -28.11
N PRO A 515 13.91 3.78 -29.14
CA PRO A 515 12.84 4.79 -28.98
C PRO A 515 11.57 4.25 -28.31
N ARG A 516 11.36 2.93 -28.35
CA ARG A 516 10.24 2.25 -27.68
C ARG A 516 10.49 1.99 -26.19
N VAL A 517 11.72 2.13 -25.72
CA VAL A 517 12.08 1.92 -24.31
C VAL A 517 12.45 3.27 -23.72
N THR A 518 11.66 3.74 -22.77
CA THR A 518 11.86 5.05 -22.14
C THR A 518 11.91 4.93 -20.63
N LEU A 519 12.49 5.92 -19.96
CA LEU A 519 12.47 6.01 -18.52
C LEU A 519 11.33 6.92 -18.09
N SER A 520 10.59 6.56 -17.05
CA SER A 520 9.57 7.45 -16.47
C SER A 520 10.22 8.69 -15.85
N ALA A 521 11.40 8.49 -15.25
CA ALA A 521 12.21 9.49 -14.60
C ALA A 521 13.69 9.06 -14.68
N PRO A 522 14.62 10.01 -14.85
CA PRO A 522 16.05 9.68 -14.96
C PRO A 522 16.69 9.37 -13.60
N SER A 523 16.02 9.66 -12.48
CA SER A 523 16.56 9.44 -11.14
C SER A 523 15.48 9.10 -10.12
N VAL A 524 15.89 8.42 -9.06
CA VAL A 524 15.11 8.11 -7.87
C VAL A 524 15.95 8.40 -6.64
N THR A 525 15.36 9.09 -5.66
CA THR A 525 16.02 9.37 -4.38
C THR A 525 15.32 8.58 -3.29
N VAL A 526 16.09 7.77 -2.57
CA VAL A 526 15.62 6.95 -1.45
C VAL A 526 16.41 7.30 -0.21
N GLY A 527 15.73 7.81 0.82
CA GLY A 527 16.28 7.89 2.17
C GLY A 527 16.10 9.24 2.86
N PRO A 528 16.75 9.44 4.02
CA PRO A 528 17.53 8.43 4.76
C PRO A 528 16.65 7.24 5.19
N THR A 529 17.18 6.02 5.12
CA THR A 529 16.44 4.85 5.62
C THR A 529 16.49 4.85 7.15
N THR A 530 15.38 4.44 7.76
CA THR A 530 15.26 4.35 9.22
C THR A 530 15.96 3.10 9.71
N GLY A 531 17.23 3.23 10.04
CA GLY A 531 17.98 2.13 10.61
C GLY A 531 18.39 1.03 9.65
N SER A 532 18.23 -0.23 10.06
CA SER A 532 18.45 -1.39 9.17
C SER A 532 17.34 -1.58 8.13
N ALA A 533 16.38 -0.64 8.04
CA ALA A 533 15.33 -0.69 7.03
C ALA A 533 15.96 -0.66 5.63
N ILE A 534 15.67 -1.71 4.87
CA ILE A 534 15.96 -1.76 3.44
C ILE A 534 14.78 -1.09 2.75
N ALA A 535 15.04 0.03 2.09
CA ALA A 535 14.10 0.69 1.22
C ALA A 535 14.34 0.24 -0.23
N THR A 536 13.26 0.01 -0.98
CA THR A 536 13.37 -0.32 -2.40
C THR A 536 13.40 0.96 -3.23
N ALA A 537 14.48 1.19 -3.98
CA ALA A 537 14.53 2.23 -5.01
C ALA A 537 14.07 1.65 -6.34
N ARG A 538 13.21 2.37 -7.06
CA ARG A 538 12.66 1.94 -8.36
C ARG A 538 12.88 3.00 -9.43
N LEU A 539 13.54 2.63 -10.51
CA LEU A 539 13.56 3.40 -11.76
C LEU A 539 12.67 2.68 -12.76
N TRP A 540 11.52 3.26 -13.10
CA TRP A 540 10.60 2.63 -14.05
C TRP A 540 11.08 2.79 -15.47
N VAL A 541 11.19 1.66 -16.16
CA VAL A 541 11.42 1.54 -17.59
C VAL A 541 10.06 1.24 -18.21
N LEU A 542 9.67 2.03 -19.20
CA LEU A 542 8.48 1.80 -20.01
C LEU A 542 8.89 1.21 -21.35
N TYR A 543 8.24 0.12 -21.74
CA TYR A 543 8.27 -0.39 -23.10
C TYR A 543 6.95 -0.08 -23.79
N GLU A 544 7.01 0.64 -24.90
CA GLU A 544 5.88 0.88 -25.80
C GLU A 544 5.90 -0.16 -26.92
N THR A 545 4.82 -0.92 -27.09
CA THR A 545 4.73 -1.92 -28.17
C THR A 545 4.85 -1.25 -29.53
N GLY A 546 5.79 -1.71 -30.35
CA GLY A 546 5.82 -1.40 -31.78
C GLY A 546 5.17 -2.49 -32.63
N PRO A 547 5.61 -2.71 -33.88
CA PRO A 547 5.02 -3.74 -34.75
C PRO A 547 5.07 -5.14 -34.12
N VAL A 548 4.04 -5.95 -34.37
CA VAL A 548 4.02 -7.36 -33.96
C VAL A 548 5.27 -8.09 -34.46
N GLY A 549 5.93 -8.82 -33.55
CA GLY A 549 7.17 -9.55 -33.81
C GLY A 549 8.44 -8.71 -33.65
N GLU A 550 8.32 -7.40 -33.38
CA GLU A 550 9.47 -6.57 -33.03
C GLU A 550 10.09 -7.07 -31.71
N VAL A 551 11.40 -7.28 -31.73
CA VAL A 551 12.21 -7.59 -30.55
C VAL A 551 13.17 -6.45 -30.32
N VAL A 552 13.19 -5.93 -29.11
CA VAL A 552 14.04 -4.84 -28.67
C VAL A 552 15.03 -5.36 -27.64
N THR A 553 16.30 -4.96 -27.79
CA THR A 553 17.33 -5.17 -26.76
C THR A 553 18.09 -3.88 -26.57
N THR A 554 18.15 -3.39 -25.34
CA THR A 554 18.87 -2.18 -24.94
C THR A 554 19.43 -2.35 -23.53
N GLN A 555 20.19 -1.38 -23.04
CA GLN A 555 20.67 -1.35 -21.67
C GLN A 555 20.50 0.03 -21.06
N ALA A 556 20.59 0.10 -19.74
CA ALA A 556 20.72 1.35 -19.01
C ALA A 556 21.78 1.19 -17.91
N THR A 557 22.64 2.19 -17.73
CA THR A 557 23.60 2.22 -16.62
C THR A 557 23.08 3.16 -15.54
N VAL A 558 22.84 2.63 -14.35
CA VAL A 558 22.42 3.39 -13.17
C VAL A 558 23.63 3.64 -12.29
N ARG A 559 23.84 4.89 -11.85
CA ARG A 559 24.91 5.30 -10.93
C ARG A 559 24.34 5.85 -9.63
N HIS A 560 25.05 5.64 -8.53
CA HIS A 560 24.77 6.34 -7.28
C HIS A 560 25.48 7.70 -7.27
N VAL A 561 24.73 8.81 -7.27
CA VAL A 561 25.24 10.18 -7.47
C VAL A 561 26.35 10.57 -6.50
N ALA A 562 26.27 10.13 -5.24
CA ALA A 562 27.23 10.47 -4.20
C ALA A 562 28.47 9.56 -4.14
N SER A 563 28.56 8.53 -5.00
CA SER A 563 29.69 7.59 -5.03
C SER A 563 30.14 7.24 -6.45
N SER A 564 31.16 6.41 -6.60
CA SER A 564 31.59 5.87 -7.89
C SER A 564 30.89 4.54 -8.27
N SER A 565 29.86 4.12 -7.53
CA SER A 565 29.15 2.86 -7.78
C SER A 565 28.22 2.98 -8.99
N ALA A 566 28.27 2.01 -9.90
CA ALA A 566 27.41 1.93 -11.07
C ALA A 566 27.04 0.49 -11.41
N TRP A 567 25.85 0.31 -11.98
CA TRP A 567 25.28 -0.99 -12.36
C TRP A 567 24.67 -0.89 -13.76
N THR A 568 24.99 -1.87 -14.61
CA THR A 568 24.40 -1.97 -15.95
C THR A 568 23.26 -2.98 -15.92
N VAL A 569 22.11 -2.56 -16.46
CA VAL A 569 20.89 -3.37 -16.53
C VAL A 569 20.56 -3.63 -17.99
N THR A 570 20.38 -4.90 -18.34
CA THR A 570 19.93 -5.31 -19.67
C THR A 570 18.41 -5.27 -19.74
N ILE A 571 17.86 -4.76 -20.84
CA ILE A 571 16.42 -4.64 -21.08
C ILE A 571 16.11 -5.34 -22.40
N SER A 572 15.33 -6.41 -22.34
CA SER A 572 14.74 -7.07 -23.51
C SER A 572 13.23 -6.84 -23.53
N ALA A 573 12.68 -6.74 -24.73
CA ALA A 573 11.24 -6.65 -24.92
C ALA A 573 10.83 -7.25 -26.25
N ASN A 574 9.64 -7.80 -26.34
CA ASN A 574 9.04 -8.14 -27.63
C ASN A 574 7.55 -7.81 -27.68
N THR A 575 7.09 -7.29 -28.82
CA THR A 575 5.67 -7.15 -29.10
C THR A 575 5.15 -8.45 -29.71
N VAL A 576 4.05 -8.97 -29.17
CA VAL A 576 3.27 -10.03 -29.81
C VAL A 576 1.93 -9.50 -30.30
N ALA A 577 1.30 -10.22 -31.23
CA ALA A 577 -0.04 -9.88 -31.69
C ALA A 577 -1.02 -9.93 -30.52
N ARG A 578 -2.02 -9.05 -30.53
CA ARG A 578 -3.19 -9.25 -29.66
C ARG A 578 -3.77 -10.62 -29.99
N ARG A 579 -4.33 -11.31 -28.98
CA ARG A 579 -5.15 -12.48 -29.25
C ARG A 579 -6.38 -12.07 -30.05
N VAL A 580 -6.42 -12.45 -31.32
CA VAL A 580 -7.53 -12.19 -32.24
C VAL A 580 -8.48 -13.38 -32.22
N THR A 581 -9.78 -13.13 -32.20
CA THR A 581 -10.79 -14.21 -32.10
C THR A 581 -11.71 -14.25 -33.30
N ALA A 582 -12.07 -15.46 -33.72
CA ALA A 582 -13.13 -15.71 -34.69
C ALA A 582 -14.42 -16.07 -33.94
N THR A 583 -15.49 -15.32 -34.20
CA THR A 583 -16.80 -15.52 -33.59
C THR A 583 -17.82 -15.89 -34.65
N ALA A 584 -18.51 -17.01 -34.47
CA ALA A 584 -19.69 -17.38 -35.27
C ALA A 584 -20.96 -17.02 -34.50
N LEU A 585 -21.72 -16.07 -35.03
CA LEU A 585 -23.07 -15.76 -34.57
C LEU A 585 -24.05 -16.74 -35.23
N VAL A 586 -24.58 -17.67 -34.45
CA VAL A 586 -25.56 -18.67 -34.89
C VAL A 586 -26.92 -18.21 -34.39
N LEU A 587 -27.68 -17.58 -35.30
CA LEU A 587 -28.83 -16.76 -34.98
C LEU A 587 -30.13 -17.40 -35.46
N ASP A 588 -31.05 -17.65 -34.52
CA ASP A 588 -32.39 -18.15 -34.80
C ASP A 588 -33.22 -17.12 -35.56
N ARG A 589 -33.93 -17.61 -36.58
CA ARG A 589 -34.94 -16.86 -37.32
C ARG A 589 -36.21 -17.67 -37.55
N SER A 590 -36.49 -18.65 -36.69
CA SER A 590 -37.74 -19.41 -36.70
C SER A 590 -38.94 -18.48 -36.50
N GLY A 591 -40.14 -18.97 -36.81
CA GLY A 591 -41.37 -18.18 -36.75
C GLY A 591 -41.65 -17.58 -35.36
N SER A 592 -41.24 -18.26 -34.28
CA SER A 592 -41.38 -17.78 -32.90
C SER A 592 -40.61 -16.48 -32.62
N MET A 593 -39.54 -16.21 -33.39
CA MET A 593 -38.78 -14.95 -33.27
C MET A 593 -39.60 -13.71 -33.67
N SER A 594 -40.76 -13.87 -34.32
CA SER A 594 -41.69 -12.77 -34.60
C SER A 594 -42.56 -12.37 -33.39
N GLU A 595 -42.58 -13.19 -32.34
CA GLU A 595 -43.39 -12.94 -31.17
C GLU A 595 -42.87 -11.75 -30.36
N ASP A 596 -43.79 -11.11 -29.62
CA ASP A 596 -43.44 -10.11 -28.62
C ASP A 596 -42.60 -10.75 -27.51
N ARG A 597 -41.49 -10.11 -27.16
CA ARG A 597 -40.61 -10.55 -26.07
C ARG A 597 -41.17 -10.20 -24.68
N GLY A 598 -42.21 -9.37 -24.61
CA GLY A 598 -42.97 -9.03 -23.40
C GLY A 598 -43.10 -7.52 -23.10
N ASP A 599 -42.60 -6.65 -23.98
CA ASP A 599 -42.64 -5.20 -23.83
C ASP A 599 -43.06 -4.45 -25.11
N GLY A 600 -43.65 -5.15 -26.08
CA GLY A 600 -44.11 -4.59 -27.35
C GLY A 600 -43.06 -4.61 -28.46
N GLN A 601 -41.84 -5.07 -28.18
CA GLN A 601 -40.79 -5.28 -29.18
C GLN A 601 -40.69 -6.78 -29.54
N THR A 602 -40.46 -7.09 -30.81
CA THR A 602 -40.30 -8.49 -31.23
C THR A 602 -38.98 -9.07 -30.72
N LYS A 603 -38.94 -10.39 -30.52
CA LYS A 603 -37.70 -11.12 -30.18
C LYS A 603 -36.62 -10.93 -31.26
N HIS A 604 -37.03 -10.92 -32.53
CA HIS A 604 -36.17 -10.64 -33.68
C HIS A 604 -35.53 -9.26 -33.59
N ASP A 605 -36.30 -8.19 -33.37
CA ASP A 605 -35.75 -6.83 -33.27
C ASP A 605 -34.73 -6.74 -32.14
N SER A 606 -35.04 -7.35 -30.98
CA SER A 606 -34.13 -7.39 -29.85
C SER A 606 -32.83 -8.16 -30.16
N LEU A 607 -32.90 -9.24 -30.93
CA LEU A 607 -31.73 -9.99 -31.40
C LEU A 607 -30.88 -9.12 -32.33
N VAL A 608 -31.50 -8.45 -33.32
CA VAL A 608 -30.80 -7.59 -34.28
C VAL A 608 -30.06 -6.47 -33.56
N GLU A 609 -30.69 -5.85 -32.56
CA GLU A 609 -30.05 -4.85 -31.71
C GLU A 609 -28.85 -5.43 -30.96
N ALA A 610 -29.02 -6.55 -30.24
CA ALA A 610 -27.95 -7.14 -29.42
C ALA A 610 -26.75 -7.60 -30.27
N ALA A 611 -27.01 -8.23 -31.42
CA ALA A 611 -25.97 -8.64 -32.36
C ALA A 611 -25.27 -7.42 -32.98
N SER A 612 -26.00 -6.36 -33.35
CA SER A 612 -25.39 -5.13 -33.86
C SER A 612 -24.47 -4.48 -32.82
N ILE A 613 -24.91 -4.42 -31.56
CA ILE A 613 -24.09 -3.90 -30.44
C ILE A 613 -22.79 -4.70 -30.31
N MET A 614 -22.85 -6.03 -30.38
CA MET A 614 -21.64 -6.86 -30.35
C MET A 614 -20.72 -6.58 -31.53
N VAL A 615 -21.25 -6.43 -32.75
CA VAL A 615 -20.45 -6.08 -33.94
C VAL A 615 -19.80 -4.71 -33.77
N ASP A 616 -20.47 -3.74 -33.16
CA ASP A 616 -19.93 -2.40 -32.96
C ASP A 616 -18.84 -2.33 -31.87
N LEU A 617 -18.92 -3.19 -30.85
CA LEU A 617 -17.94 -3.24 -29.76
C LEU A 617 -16.81 -4.25 -29.96
N ALA A 618 -16.96 -5.22 -30.87
CA ALA A 618 -15.90 -6.17 -31.21
C ALA A 618 -14.60 -5.42 -31.55
N LEU A 619 -13.45 -5.99 -31.19
CA LEU A 619 -12.18 -5.31 -31.37
C LEU A 619 -11.73 -5.37 -32.84
N ASP A 620 -10.87 -4.44 -33.25
CA ASP A 620 -10.23 -4.48 -34.58
C ASP A 620 -9.50 -5.82 -34.79
N GLY A 621 -9.55 -6.35 -36.01
CA GLY A 621 -9.00 -7.65 -36.39
C GLY A 621 -9.86 -8.86 -35.98
N ASP A 622 -10.73 -8.75 -34.98
CA ASP A 622 -11.62 -9.87 -34.61
C ASP A 622 -12.51 -10.24 -35.80
N GLY A 623 -12.69 -11.54 -36.00
CA GLY A 623 -13.49 -12.08 -37.09
C GLY A 623 -14.93 -12.31 -36.64
N ILE A 624 -15.91 -11.85 -37.41
CA ILE A 624 -17.32 -12.22 -37.22
C ILE A 624 -17.83 -12.96 -38.45
N GLY A 625 -18.42 -14.13 -38.22
CA GLY A 625 -19.24 -14.84 -39.19
C GLY A 625 -20.68 -14.93 -38.70
N VAL A 626 -21.61 -15.04 -39.64
CA VAL A 626 -23.05 -15.03 -39.35
C VAL A 626 -23.70 -16.22 -40.03
N VAL A 627 -24.34 -17.06 -39.22
CA VAL A 627 -25.18 -18.18 -39.63
C VAL A 627 -26.59 -17.88 -39.16
N ARG A 628 -27.56 -18.03 -40.05
CA ARG A 628 -28.97 -18.04 -39.70
C ARG A 628 -29.48 -19.46 -39.68
N PHE A 629 -30.44 -19.77 -38.81
CA PHE A 629 -31.12 -21.06 -38.87
C PHE A 629 -32.61 -20.94 -38.56
N ASN A 630 -33.39 -21.80 -39.21
CA ASN A 630 -34.80 -22.11 -38.92
C ASN A 630 -35.03 -23.61 -39.16
N GLU A 631 -35.78 -24.06 -40.17
CA GLU A 631 -35.78 -25.47 -40.57
C GLU A 631 -34.46 -25.96 -41.16
N ASP A 632 -33.66 -25.02 -41.67
CA ASP A 632 -32.37 -25.25 -42.34
C ASP A 632 -31.42 -24.13 -41.94
N ALA A 633 -30.13 -24.42 -41.91
CA ALA A 633 -29.09 -23.46 -41.60
C ALA A 633 -28.44 -22.91 -42.88
N GLN A 634 -28.13 -21.62 -42.85
CA GLN A 634 -27.42 -20.98 -43.95
C GLN A 634 -26.36 -20.02 -43.43
N VAL A 635 -25.16 -20.15 -44.00
CA VAL A 635 -24.09 -19.16 -43.85
C VAL A 635 -24.46 -17.90 -44.62
N LEU A 636 -24.66 -16.80 -43.89
CA LEU A 636 -24.82 -15.46 -44.48
C LEU A 636 -23.47 -14.77 -44.69
N GLN A 637 -22.53 -15.02 -43.77
CA GLN A 637 -21.18 -14.47 -43.82
C GLN A 637 -20.20 -15.49 -43.25
N GLY A 638 -19.14 -15.83 -43.99
CA GLY A 638 -17.97 -16.49 -43.40
C GLY A 638 -17.26 -15.58 -42.40
N VAL A 639 -16.31 -16.11 -41.63
CA VAL A 639 -15.58 -15.29 -40.65
C VAL A 639 -14.82 -14.17 -41.38
N THR A 640 -15.22 -12.92 -41.13
CA THR A 640 -14.66 -11.72 -41.75
C THR A 640 -14.03 -10.84 -40.68
N ALA A 641 -12.75 -10.49 -40.86
CA ALA A 641 -12.04 -9.59 -39.96
C ALA A 641 -12.65 -8.19 -40.00
N LEU A 642 -12.98 -7.64 -38.84
CA LEU A 642 -13.48 -6.29 -38.69
C LEU A 642 -12.33 -5.28 -38.68
N GLY A 643 -12.55 -4.08 -39.21
CA GLY A 643 -11.62 -2.96 -39.07
C GLY A 643 -11.80 -2.16 -37.77
N PRO A 644 -11.13 -1.01 -37.65
CA PRO A 644 -11.18 -0.16 -36.46
C PRO A 644 -12.59 0.33 -36.15
N ALA A 645 -13.03 0.22 -34.89
CA ALA A 645 -14.36 0.69 -34.47
C ALA A 645 -14.53 2.22 -34.54
N SER A 646 -13.43 2.97 -34.64
CA SER A 646 -13.43 4.42 -34.86
C SER A 646 -13.73 4.81 -36.30
N ASP A 647 -13.64 3.90 -37.27
CA ASP A 647 -13.98 4.16 -38.66
C ASP A 647 -15.47 3.85 -38.89
N PRO A 648 -16.34 4.88 -38.99
CA PRO A 648 -17.77 4.66 -39.22
C PRO A 648 -18.06 4.10 -40.62
N PHE A 649 -17.08 4.05 -41.52
CA PHE A 649 -17.19 3.56 -42.88
C PHE A 649 -16.46 2.23 -43.12
N ASP A 650 -15.99 1.55 -42.05
CA ASP A 650 -15.35 0.24 -42.19
C ASP A 650 -16.26 -0.74 -42.94
N PRO A 651 -15.87 -1.23 -44.13
CA PRO A 651 -16.75 -2.03 -44.98
C PRO A 651 -17.11 -3.38 -44.35
N ALA A 652 -16.22 -3.97 -43.53
CA ALA A 652 -16.46 -5.24 -42.88
C ALA A 652 -17.52 -5.13 -41.76
N ARG A 653 -17.40 -4.13 -40.88
CA ARG A 653 -18.42 -3.84 -39.85
C ARG A 653 -19.74 -3.44 -40.46
N LEU A 654 -19.74 -2.52 -41.42
CA LEU A 654 -20.97 -2.07 -42.06
C LEU A 654 -21.65 -3.21 -42.81
N GLY A 655 -20.88 -4.03 -43.54
CA GLY A 655 -21.37 -5.24 -44.20
C GLY A 655 -22.00 -6.24 -43.23
N THR A 656 -21.30 -6.56 -42.13
CA THR A 656 -21.80 -7.46 -41.10
C THR A 656 -23.10 -6.93 -40.47
N LYS A 657 -23.15 -5.62 -40.17
CA LYS A 657 -24.36 -4.98 -39.62
C LYS A 657 -25.52 -5.03 -40.62
N ASN A 658 -25.29 -4.76 -41.89
CA ASN A 658 -26.32 -4.85 -42.94
C ASN A 658 -26.87 -6.28 -43.09
N ILE A 659 -26.05 -7.31 -42.84
CA ILE A 659 -26.49 -8.70 -42.83
C ILE A 659 -27.38 -8.98 -41.61
N VAL A 660 -26.95 -8.55 -40.43
CA VAL A 660 -27.70 -8.73 -39.17
C VAL A 660 -29.01 -7.94 -39.16
N SER A 661 -29.02 -6.69 -39.64
CA SER A 661 -30.22 -5.86 -39.72
C SER A 661 -31.00 -6.03 -41.03
N GLY A 662 -30.56 -6.91 -41.91
CA GLY A 662 -31.17 -7.15 -43.21
C GLY A 662 -32.35 -8.13 -43.13
N THR A 663 -33.05 -8.31 -44.26
CA THR A 663 -34.16 -9.27 -44.38
C THR A 663 -33.72 -10.72 -44.26
N GLY A 664 -32.40 -10.99 -44.25
CA GLY A 664 -31.82 -12.32 -44.08
C GLY A 664 -32.20 -12.99 -42.75
N LEU A 665 -32.49 -12.22 -41.70
CA LEU A 665 -32.90 -12.76 -40.40
C LEU A 665 -34.42 -12.67 -40.16
N ALA A 666 -35.21 -12.32 -41.18
CA ALA A 666 -36.66 -12.20 -41.03
C ALA A 666 -37.28 -13.51 -40.49
N PRO A 667 -38.12 -13.47 -39.44
CA PRO A 667 -38.68 -14.68 -38.83
C PRO A 667 -39.53 -15.51 -39.79
N SER A 668 -39.27 -16.81 -39.86
CA SER A 668 -40.07 -17.78 -40.62
C SER A 668 -39.73 -19.21 -40.23
N GLY A 669 -40.72 -20.09 -40.26
CA GLY A 669 -40.49 -21.52 -40.21
C GLY A 669 -40.30 -22.13 -38.81
N SER A 670 -39.76 -23.34 -38.78
CA SER A 670 -39.53 -24.19 -37.61
C SER A 670 -38.09 -24.02 -37.08
N THR A 671 -37.66 -24.83 -36.10
CA THR A 671 -36.44 -24.60 -35.31
C THR A 671 -35.51 -25.82 -35.34
N SER A 672 -34.34 -25.66 -35.96
CA SER A 672 -33.26 -26.65 -36.14
C SER A 672 -31.93 -26.09 -35.61
N ILE A 673 -31.71 -26.19 -34.29
CA ILE A 673 -30.55 -25.57 -33.63
C ILE A 673 -29.27 -26.33 -33.97
N GLY A 674 -29.33 -27.66 -34.02
CA GLY A 674 -28.20 -28.52 -34.36
C GLY A 674 -27.65 -28.23 -35.75
N ASP A 675 -28.52 -27.90 -36.70
CA ASP A 675 -28.08 -27.49 -38.04
C ASP A 675 -27.37 -26.12 -38.02
N GLY A 676 -27.89 -25.16 -37.25
CA GLY A 676 -27.23 -23.88 -37.01
C GLY A 676 -25.84 -24.05 -36.39
N ILE A 677 -25.70 -24.94 -35.40
CA ILE A 677 -24.41 -25.27 -34.77
C ILE A 677 -23.46 -25.92 -35.78
N PHE A 678 -23.96 -26.80 -36.65
CA PHE A 678 -23.13 -27.46 -37.65
C PHE A 678 -22.52 -26.47 -38.64
N GLU A 679 -23.33 -25.57 -39.20
CA GLU A 679 -22.85 -24.53 -40.11
C GLU A 679 -21.96 -23.50 -39.38
N GLY A 680 -22.32 -23.15 -38.14
CA GLY A 680 -21.52 -22.29 -37.26
C GLY A 680 -20.11 -22.85 -37.01
N ARG A 681 -20.02 -24.14 -36.70
CA ARG A 681 -18.74 -24.85 -36.60
C ARG A 681 -18.01 -24.84 -37.94
N GLY A 682 -18.71 -25.11 -39.05
CA GLY A 682 -18.13 -25.14 -40.40
C GLY A 682 -17.41 -23.84 -40.77
N ILE A 683 -18.02 -22.69 -40.48
CA ILE A 683 -17.38 -21.39 -40.74
C ILE A 683 -16.22 -21.09 -39.78
N LEU A 684 -16.27 -21.58 -38.53
CA LEU A 684 -15.16 -21.45 -37.59
C LEU A 684 -13.98 -22.35 -37.99
N ASP A 685 -14.23 -23.60 -38.40
CA ASP A 685 -13.21 -24.53 -38.86
C ASP A 685 -12.52 -24.00 -40.12
N SER A 686 -13.28 -23.35 -41.00
CA SER A 686 -12.79 -22.70 -42.22
C SER A 686 -12.11 -21.35 -41.97
N ALA A 687 -12.22 -20.77 -40.77
CA ALA A 687 -11.55 -19.53 -40.42
C ALA A 687 -10.02 -19.74 -40.40
N GLY A 688 -9.28 -18.81 -41.01
CA GLY A 688 -7.83 -18.89 -41.16
C GLY A 688 -7.07 -19.08 -39.83
N GLY A 689 -5.87 -19.66 -39.91
CA GLY A 689 -5.05 -19.95 -38.72
C GLY A 689 -4.53 -18.71 -37.95
N SER A 690 -4.84 -17.50 -38.41
CA SER A 690 -4.50 -16.24 -37.75
C SER A 690 -5.34 -15.94 -36.50
N TYR A 691 -6.45 -16.64 -36.28
CA TYR A 691 -7.30 -16.48 -35.10
C TYR A 691 -6.86 -17.43 -33.97
N ALA A 692 -6.32 -16.85 -32.89
CA ALA A 692 -5.85 -17.58 -31.70
C ALA A 692 -6.98 -18.04 -30.75
N GLY A 693 -8.23 -17.65 -31.03
CA GLY A 693 -9.42 -18.14 -30.37
C GLY A 693 -10.57 -18.31 -31.35
N LYS A 694 -11.41 -19.33 -31.13
CA LYS A 694 -12.64 -19.56 -31.88
C LYS A 694 -13.79 -19.67 -30.89
N ALA A 695 -14.85 -18.91 -31.12
CA ALA A 695 -16.03 -18.90 -30.28
C ALA A 695 -17.32 -18.99 -31.10
N MET A 696 -18.31 -19.70 -30.59
CA MET A 696 -19.63 -19.82 -31.17
C MET A 696 -20.66 -19.21 -30.20
N VAL A 697 -21.55 -18.37 -30.71
CA VAL A 697 -22.62 -17.75 -29.94
C VAL A 697 -23.94 -18.22 -30.54
N VAL A 698 -24.61 -19.14 -29.84
CA VAL A 698 -25.89 -19.70 -30.26
C VAL A 698 -27.02 -18.96 -29.56
N LEU A 699 -27.90 -18.31 -30.32
CA LEU A 699 -29.10 -17.68 -29.79
C LEU A 699 -30.34 -18.35 -30.36
N THR A 700 -31.29 -18.70 -29.50
CA THR A 700 -32.61 -19.23 -29.87
C THR A 700 -33.68 -18.79 -28.89
N ASP A 701 -34.92 -18.67 -29.36
CA ASP A 701 -36.10 -18.49 -28.50
C ASP A 701 -36.97 -19.76 -28.40
N GLY A 702 -36.57 -20.84 -29.07
CA GLY A 702 -37.41 -22.00 -29.35
C GLY A 702 -36.84 -23.32 -28.85
N VAL A 703 -37.70 -24.34 -28.94
CA VAL A 703 -37.35 -25.75 -28.74
C VAL A 703 -37.10 -26.39 -30.10
N GLU A 704 -36.01 -27.16 -30.24
CA GLU A 704 -35.78 -27.88 -31.51
C GLU A 704 -36.98 -28.74 -31.87
N ASN A 705 -37.43 -28.63 -33.11
CA ASN A 705 -38.55 -29.41 -33.64
C ASN A 705 -38.30 -29.95 -35.05
N GLN A 706 -37.13 -29.67 -35.63
CA GLN A 706 -36.71 -30.15 -36.94
C GLN A 706 -35.26 -30.64 -36.86
N PRO A 707 -34.90 -31.79 -37.49
CA PRO A 707 -33.50 -32.21 -37.61
C PRO A 707 -32.72 -31.24 -38.51
N ARG A 708 -31.41 -31.08 -38.35
CA ARG A 708 -30.47 -31.80 -37.46
C ARG A 708 -30.54 -31.33 -36.00
N TRP A 709 -30.47 -32.27 -35.06
CA TRP A 709 -30.62 -32.00 -33.62
C TRP A 709 -29.30 -31.62 -32.95
N ILE A 710 -29.33 -30.89 -31.82
CA ILE A 710 -28.15 -30.58 -31.00
C ILE A 710 -27.38 -31.85 -30.64
N ALA A 711 -28.08 -32.94 -30.31
CA ALA A 711 -27.46 -34.21 -29.94
C ALA A 711 -26.58 -34.81 -31.06
N ASP A 712 -26.93 -34.56 -32.33
CA ASP A 712 -26.19 -35.07 -33.50
C ASP A 712 -24.84 -34.34 -33.69
N VAL A 713 -24.73 -33.11 -33.18
CA VAL A 713 -23.60 -32.21 -33.43
C VAL A 713 -22.81 -31.85 -32.19
N ALA A 714 -23.37 -32.02 -30.99
CA ALA A 714 -22.71 -31.70 -29.72
C ALA A 714 -21.33 -32.37 -29.57
N PRO A 715 -21.11 -33.66 -29.95
CA PRO A 715 -19.79 -34.28 -29.87
C PRO A 715 -18.75 -33.67 -30.83
N GLN A 716 -19.18 -32.88 -31.82
CA GLN A 716 -18.32 -32.28 -32.84
C GLN A 716 -17.87 -30.86 -32.45
N ILE A 717 -18.40 -30.28 -31.36
CA ILE A 717 -18.05 -28.93 -30.92
C ILE A 717 -16.64 -28.95 -30.34
N ASN A 718 -15.76 -28.11 -30.88
CA ASN A 718 -14.35 -27.98 -30.48
C ASN A 718 -13.98 -26.53 -30.11
N ALA A 719 -14.94 -25.61 -30.20
CA ALA A 719 -14.77 -24.18 -29.98
C ALA A 719 -15.48 -23.73 -28.69
N LEU A 720 -15.04 -22.58 -28.15
CA LEU A 720 -15.66 -21.95 -26.99
C LEU A 720 -17.13 -21.61 -27.29
N THR A 721 -18.09 -22.22 -26.59
CA THR A 721 -19.50 -22.10 -26.98
C THR A 721 -20.33 -21.38 -25.91
N TYR A 722 -20.94 -20.27 -26.30
CA TYR A 722 -21.89 -19.52 -25.49
C TYR A 722 -23.30 -19.72 -26.04
N ALA A 723 -24.26 -19.87 -25.14
CA ALA A 723 -25.66 -20.04 -25.51
C ALA A 723 -26.53 -18.98 -24.84
N VAL A 724 -27.47 -18.43 -25.59
CA VAL A 724 -28.46 -17.46 -25.11
C VAL A 724 -29.86 -17.97 -25.43
N GLY A 725 -30.64 -18.28 -24.38
CA GLY A 725 -32.05 -18.63 -24.51
C GLY A 725 -32.93 -17.40 -24.29
N LEU A 726 -33.63 -16.98 -25.32
CA LEU A 726 -34.55 -15.83 -25.30
C LEU A 726 -35.96 -16.28 -24.93
N GLY A 727 -36.24 -16.42 -23.65
CA GLY A 727 -37.56 -16.84 -23.17
C GLY A 727 -37.50 -17.56 -21.84
N THR A 728 -38.59 -18.27 -21.50
CA THR A 728 -38.65 -19.13 -20.33
C THR A 728 -37.92 -20.46 -20.58
N PRO A 729 -37.45 -21.17 -19.53
CA PRO A 729 -36.77 -22.44 -19.69
C PRO A 729 -37.58 -23.52 -20.41
N GLN A 730 -38.91 -23.48 -20.33
CA GLN A 730 -39.81 -24.45 -20.98
C GLN A 730 -39.94 -24.22 -22.49
N ASN A 731 -39.71 -22.99 -22.95
CA ASN A 731 -39.86 -22.61 -24.35
C ASN A 731 -38.50 -22.52 -25.06
N THR A 732 -37.41 -22.71 -24.31
CA THR A 732 -36.05 -22.70 -24.82
C THR A 732 -35.44 -24.08 -24.58
N SER A 733 -34.58 -24.58 -25.46
CA SER A 733 -33.91 -25.88 -25.29
C SER A 733 -32.86 -25.87 -24.15
N ALA A 734 -33.21 -25.37 -22.95
CA ALA A 734 -32.29 -24.96 -21.90
C ALA A 734 -31.33 -26.07 -21.45
N ALA A 735 -31.80 -27.31 -21.27
CA ALA A 735 -30.93 -28.43 -20.90
C ALA A 735 -29.92 -28.78 -22.00
N ALA A 736 -30.36 -28.79 -23.27
CA ALA A 736 -29.48 -29.04 -24.41
C ALA A 736 -28.46 -27.89 -24.61
N LEU A 737 -28.91 -26.65 -24.47
CA LEU A 737 -28.05 -25.45 -24.53
C LEU A 737 -27.02 -25.41 -23.40
N GLN A 738 -27.39 -25.86 -22.19
CA GLN A 738 -26.47 -25.99 -21.06
C GLN A 738 -25.38 -27.04 -21.37
N THR A 739 -25.75 -28.13 -22.03
CA THR A 739 -24.81 -29.21 -22.40
C THR A 739 -23.74 -28.71 -23.36
N ILE A 740 -24.11 -27.95 -24.40
CA ILE A 740 -23.14 -27.44 -25.39
C ILE A 740 -22.30 -26.27 -24.87
N SER A 741 -22.80 -25.47 -23.93
CA SER A 741 -22.05 -24.34 -23.38
C SER A 741 -21.14 -24.75 -22.23
N GLY A 742 -21.66 -25.57 -21.30
CA GLY A 742 -20.94 -26.01 -20.10
C GLY A 742 -19.76 -26.97 -20.37
N ASN A 743 -19.85 -27.80 -21.42
CA ASN A 743 -18.77 -28.74 -21.76
C ASN A 743 -17.63 -28.10 -22.56
N HIS A 744 -17.82 -26.88 -23.06
CA HIS A 744 -16.89 -26.23 -23.98
C HIS A 744 -16.42 -24.85 -23.48
N GLY A 745 -16.36 -24.66 -22.16
CA GLY A 745 -15.74 -23.51 -21.50
C GLY A 745 -16.52 -22.19 -21.55
N GLY A 746 -17.73 -22.18 -22.13
CA GLY A 746 -18.63 -21.03 -22.10
C GLY A 746 -19.73 -21.18 -21.06
N TYR A 747 -20.83 -20.45 -21.23
CA TYR A 747 -21.96 -20.49 -20.31
C TYR A 747 -23.30 -20.21 -21.01
N LEU A 748 -24.39 -20.66 -20.36
CA LEU A 748 -25.76 -20.41 -20.76
C LEU A 748 -26.32 -19.18 -20.02
N LEU A 749 -26.93 -18.28 -20.78
CA LEU A 749 -27.67 -17.14 -20.27
C LEU A 749 -29.13 -17.20 -20.73
N LEU A 750 -30.05 -17.29 -19.76
CA LEU A 750 -31.49 -17.34 -20.02
C LEU A 750 -32.14 -16.01 -19.64
N THR A 751 -32.83 -15.36 -20.59
CA THR A 751 -33.44 -14.05 -20.34
C THR A 751 -34.64 -14.14 -19.40
N GLY A 752 -35.42 -15.23 -19.48
CA GLY A 752 -36.74 -15.31 -18.89
C GLY A 752 -37.75 -14.40 -19.61
N ALA A 753 -38.91 -14.23 -19.00
CA ALA A 753 -39.88 -13.23 -19.44
C ALA A 753 -39.25 -11.82 -19.33
N ILE A 754 -39.19 -11.10 -20.45
CA ILE A 754 -38.75 -9.70 -20.46
C ILE A 754 -39.94 -8.85 -20.03
N SER A 755 -39.82 -8.18 -18.89
CA SER A 755 -40.83 -7.26 -18.38
C SER A 755 -40.17 -6.17 -17.52
N GLY A 756 -40.79 -5.00 -17.43
CA GLY A 756 -40.31 -3.88 -16.60
C GLY A 756 -38.91 -3.37 -16.96
N ASP A 757 -38.01 -3.31 -15.98
CA ASP A 757 -36.71 -2.63 -16.06
C ASP A 757 -35.57 -3.46 -16.71
N ASN A 758 -35.83 -4.72 -17.10
CA ASN A 758 -34.80 -5.62 -17.66
C ASN A 758 -34.75 -5.63 -19.20
N ARG A 759 -35.20 -4.55 -19.85
CA ARG A 759 -35.25 -4.41 -21.32
C ARG A 759 -33.90 -4.60 -22.03
N PHE A 760 -32.78 -4.31 -21.35
CA PHE A 760 -31.42 -4.43 -21.89
C PHE A 760 -30.79 -5.81 -21.67
N ILE A 761 -31.52 -6.78 -21.11
CA ILE A 761 -30.91 -8.03 -20.63
C ILE A 761 -30.21 -8.80 -21.75
N LEU A 762 -30.82 -8.84 -22.95
CA LEU A 762 -30.23 -9.53 -24.08
C LEU A 762 -28.95 -8.84 -24.57
N GLN A 763 -28.99 -7.51 -24.68
CA GLN A 763 -27.83 -6.70 -25.04
C GLN A 763 -26.69 -6.87 -24.03
N LYS A 764 -27.00 -6.91 -22.73
CA LYS A 764 -26.03 -7.17 -21.65
C LYS A 764 -25.43 -8.57 -21.73
N TYR A 765 -26.21 -9.58 -22.10
CA TYR A 765 -25.70 -10.94 -22.31
C TYR A 765 -24.72 -11.00 -23.48
N PHE A 766 -25.01 -10.32 -24.59
CA PHE A 766 -24.07 -10.20 -25.70
C PHE A 766 -22.78 -9.46 -25.29
N LEU A 767 -22.88 -8.38 -24.51
CA LEU A 767 -21.71 -7.68 -23.99
C LEU A 767 -20.86 -8.56 -23.07
N GLN A 768 -21.49 -9.30 -22.15
CA GLN A 768 -20.77 -10.23 -21.28
C GLN A 768 -20.11 -11.36 -22.10
N ILE A 769 -20.80 -11.93 -23.09
CA ILE A 769 -20.22 -12.93 -23.99
C ILE A 769 -19.03 -12.34 -24.76
N LEU A 770 -19.15 -11.11 -25.27
CA LEU A 770 -18.06 -10.43 -25.95
C LEU A 770 -16.85 -10.22 -25.02
N ALA A 771 -17.07 -9.88 -23.75
CA ALA A 771 -16.01 -9.83 -22.74
C ALA A 771 -15.33 -11.20 -22.58
N GLY A 772 -16.09 -12.28 -22.46
CA GLY A 772 -15.53 -13.63 -22.41
C GLY A 772 -14.74 -14.03 -23.66
N ILE A 773 -15.23 -13.69 -24.85
CA ILE A 773 -14.55 -13.95 -26.14
C ILE A 773 -13.22 -13.19 -26.21
N SER A 774 -13.24 -11.91 -25.87
CA SER A 774 -12.07 -11.02 -25.90
C SER A 774 -11.14 -11.19 -24.70
N ASN A 775 -11.45 -12.10 -23.76
CA ASN A 775 -10.77 -12.27 -22.48
C ASN A 775 -10.67 -10.96 -21.66
N ALA A 776 -11.71 -10.13 -21.74
CA ALA A 776 -11.92 -8.97 -20.89
C ALA A 776 -12.75 -9.34 -19.65
N GLU A 777 -12.73 -8.44 -18.68
CA GLU A 777 -13.33 -8.63 -17.37
C GLU A 777 -14.43 -7.63 -17.12
N ILE A 778 -15.58 -8.06 -16.61
CA ILE A 778 -16.64 -7.12 -16.25
C ILE A 778 -16.32 -6.56 -14.87
N VAL A 779 -16.13 -5.24 -14.80
CA VAL A 779 -15.83 -4.51 -13.56
C VAL A 779 -17.11 -4.14 -12.83
N LEU A 780 -18.11 -3.67 -13.57
CA LEU A 780 -19.36 -3.14 -13.03
C LEU A 780 -20.47 -3.19 -14.09
N ASP A 781 -21.68 -3.60 -13.68
CA ASP A 781 -22.87 -3.59 -14.55
C ASP A 781 -24.15 -3.08 -13.82
N PRO A 782 -24.27 -1.78 -13.51
CA PRO A 782 -25.46 -1.21 -12.88
C PRO A 782 -26.51 -0.78 -13.92
N GLN A 783 -27.77 -0.71 -13.50
CA GLN A 783 -28.87 -0.16 -14.30
C GLN A 783 -29.70 0.82 -13.47
N GLY A 784 -30.36 1.77 -14.13
CA GLY A 784 -31.18 2.77 -13.43
C GLY A 784 -31.92 3.72 -14.37
N ASN A 785 -32.44 4.81 -13.80
CA ASN A 785 -33.17 5.85 -14.52
C ASN A 785 -32.49 7.21 -14.29
N LEU A 786 -32.17 7.93 -15.36
CA LEU A 786 -31.67 9.30 -15.34
C LEU A 786 -32.84 10.26 -15.10
N ILE A 787 -32.61 11.26 -14.25
CA ILE A 787 -33.60 12.27 -13.86
C ILE A 787 -33.16 13.61 -14.45
N PRO A 788 -34.05 14.40 -15.08
CA PRO A 788 -33.71 15.71 -15.62
C PRO A 788 -33.04 16.62 -14.59
N GLY A 789 -31.95 17.29 -14.97
CA GLY A 789 -31.20 18.23 -14.12
C GLY A 789 -30.30 17.60 -13.05
N ARG A 790 -30.27 16.26 -12.92
CA ARG A 790 -29.42 15.54 -11.96
C ARG A 790 -28.30 14.81 -12.68
N GLU A 791 -27.06 14.99 -12.22
CA GLU A 791 -25.91 14.18 -12.63
C GLU A 791 -25.85 12.89 -11.81
N GLN A 792 -25.79 11.76 -12.53
CA GLN A 792 -25.56 10.45 -11.94
C GLN A 792 -24.07 10.14 -12.04
N ARG A 793 -23.39 10.08 -10.89
CA ARG A 793 -21.96 9.77 -10.77
C ARG A 793 -21.78 8.34 -10.27
N ILE A 794 -21.31 7.45 -11.13
CA ILE A 794 -21.26 6.00 -10.88
C ILE A 794 -19.79 5.56 -10.76
N PRO A 795 -19.33 5.11 -9.57
CA PRO A 795 -17.95 4.72 -9.35
C PRO A 795 -17.67 3.30 -9.86
N PHE A 796 -16.49 3.09 -10.46
CA PHE A 796 -15.95 1.76 -10.77
C PHE A 796 -14.44 1.70 -10.48
N GLN A 797 -13.94 0.53 -10.10
CA GLN A 797 -12.55 0.36 -9.63
C GLN A 797 -11.68 -0.28 -10.71
N LEU A 798 -10.58 0.40 -11.05
CA LEU A 798 -9.53 -0.12 -11.92
C LEU A 798 -8.22 -0.27 -11.13
N THR A 799 -7.33 -1.11 -11.63
CA THR A 799 -6.06 -1.51 -11.02
C THR A 799 -4.91 -1.33 -12.00
N GLU A 800 -3.68 -1.53 -11.52
CA GLU A 800 -2.47 -1.61 -12.34
C GLU A 800 -2.49 -2.79 -13.32
N ALA A 801 -3.30 -3.82 -13.04
CA ALA A 801 -3.47 -4.98 -13.90
C ALA A 801 -4.36 -4.70 -15.12
N ASP A 802 -5.06 -3.56 -15.15
CA ASP A 802 -5.97 -3.15 -16.23
C ASP A 802 -5.20 -2.37 -17.31
N ALA A 803 -5.10 -2.93 -18.50
CA ALA A 803 -4.39 -2.36 -19.65
C ALA A 803 -5.31 -1.51 -20.56
N GLY A 804 -6.61 -1.59 -20.38
CA GLY A 804 -7.59 -0.79 -21.10
C GLY A 804 -8.98 -1.00 -20.54
N VAL A 805 -9.90 -0.09 -20.84
CA VAL A 805 -11.27 -0.14 -20.36
C VAL A 805 -12.26 0.27 -21.45
N ASP A 806 -13.34 -0.50 -21.58
CA ASP A 806 -14.53 -0.13 -22.32
C ASP A 806 -15.62 0.28 -21.32
N VAL A 807 -16.08 1.53 -21.38
CA VAL A 807 -17.17 2.04 -20.55
C VAL A 807 -18.36 2.30 -21.44
N ILE A 808 -19.42 1.51 -21.26
CA ILE A 808 -20.51 1.34 -22.23
C ILE A 808 -21.83 1.76 -21.57
N VAL A 809 -22.58 2.64 -22.23
CA VAL A 809 -23.93 3.04 -21.80
C VAL A 809 -24.92 2.53 -22.83
N LEU A 810 -25.88 1.73 -22.38
CA LEU A 810 -27.06 1.31 -23.13
C LEU A 810 -28.25 2.15 -22.69
N THR A 811 -28.96 2.76 -23.64
CA THR A 811 -30.13 3.63 -23.37
C THR A 811 -30.95 3.77 -24.64
N PRO A 812 -32.28 3.89 -24.61
CA PRO A 812 -33.09 3.97 -25.84
C PRO A 812 -32.70 5.19 -26.70
N ASN A 813 -32.29 6.28 -26.05
CA ASN A 813 -31.94 7.54 -26.71
C ASN A 813 -30.52 7.98 -26.28
N ALA A 814 -29.48 7.39 -26.86
CA ALA A 814 -28.09 7.73 -26.55
C ALA A 814 -27.73 9.20 -26.88
N GLU A 815 -28.39 9.79 -27.87
CA GLU A 815 -28.14 11.17 -28.32
C GLU A 815 -28.54 12.26 -27.31
N ILE A 816 -29.32 11.92 -26.28
CA ILE A 816 -29.75 12.84 -25.22
C ILE A 816 -29.12 12.53 -23.86
N VAL A 817 -28.06 11.71 -23.83
CA VAL A 817 -27.28 11.41 -22.63
C VAL A 817 -25.88 11.98 -22.78
N ASP A 818 -25.57 13.03 -22.02
CA ASP A 818 -24.21 13.55 -21.87
C ASP A 818 -23.44 12.59 -20.97
N PHE A 819 -22.62 11.75 -21.62
CA PHE A 819 -21.80 10.71 -21.03
C PHE A 819 -20.33 11.17 -21.01
N ARG A 820 -19.76 11.28 -19.81
CA ARG A 820 -18.36 11.67 -19.58
C ARG A 820 -17.69 10.68 -18.62
N LEU A 821 -16.36 10.61 -18.65
CA LEU A 821 -15.58 9.86 -17.66
C LEU A 821 -14.80 10.80 -16.75
N GLU A 822 -14.64 10.44 -15.49
CA GLU A 822 -13.77 11.11 -14.53
C GLU A 822 -12.67 10.14 -14.08
N THR A 823 -11.41 10.56 -14.23
CA THR A 823 -10.23 9.84 -13.75
C THR A 823 -10.16 9.83 -12.21
N PRO A 824 -9.37 8.93 -11.59
CA PRO A 824 -9.16 8.92 -10.13
C PRO A 824 -8.63 10.24 -9.56
N ASN A 825 -8.04 11.03 -10.43
CA ASN A 825 -7.36 12.28 -10.17
C ASN A 825 -8.22 13.52 -10.44
N GLY A 826 -9.52 13.33 -10.73
CA GLY A 826 -10.52 14.40 -10.92
C GLY A 826 -10.52 15.04 -12.31
N LEU A 827 -9.73 14.54 -13.27
CA LEU A 827 -9.77 15.01 -14.65
C LEU A 827 -10.94 14.38 -15.40
N VAL A 828 -11.67 15.18 -16.16
CA VAL A 828 -12.82 14.75 -16.95
C VAL A 828 -12.41 14.49 -18.41
N ILE A 829 -12.77 13.33 -18.93
CA ILE A 829 -12.69 12.96 -20.35
C ILE A 829 -14.06 13.23 -20.96
N GLU A 830 -14.14 14.30 -21.77
CA GLU A 830 -15.33 14.61 -22.56
C GLU A 830 -15.27 13.89 -23.93
N PRO A 831 -16.41 13.68 -24.60
CA PRO A 831 -16.45 13.01 -25.91
C PRO A 831 -15.51 13.63 -26.95
N TRP A 832 -15.48 14.96 -27.07
CA TRP A 832 -14.57 15.66 -28.00
C TRP A 832 -13.10 15.36 -27.74
N ARG A 833 -12.73 15.13 -26.47
CA ARG A 833 -11.36 14.88 -26.07
C ARG A 833 -10.97 13.46 -26.45
N ALA A 834 -11.80 12.48 -26.14
CA ALA A 834 -11.56 11.09 -26.55
C ALA A 834 -11.48 10.92 -28.08
N LEU A 835 -12.16 11.78 -28.85
CA LEU A 835 -12.04 11.82 -30.32
C LEU A 835 -10.72 12.45 -30.82
N ALA A 836 -10.01 13.20 -29.98
CA ALA A 836 -8.76 13.88 -30.33
C ALA A 836 -7.51 13.12 -29.83
N GLU A 837 -7.65 12.25 -28.84
CA GLU A 837 -6.54 11.48 -28.26
C GLU A 837 -6.36 10.14 -28.99
N PRO A 838 -5.17 9.82 -29.55
CA PRO A 838 -4.96 8.57 -30.30
C PRO A 838 -5.14 7.28 -29.49
N SER A 839 -5.06 7.36 -28.15
CA SER A 839 -5.21 6.24 -27.22
C SER A 839 -6.66 6.05 -26.73
N MET A 840 -7.61 6.77 -27.32
CA MET A 840 -9.02 6.75 -26.94
C MET A 840 -9.92 6.64 -28.15
N VAL A 841 -11.10 6.05 -27.93
CA VAL A 841 -12.22 6.13 -28.86
C VAL A 841 -13.47 6.46 -28.09
N PHE A 842 -14.27 7.35 -28.67
CA PHE A 842 -15.66 7.55 -28.29
C PHE A 842 -16.55 7.24 -29.47
N SER A 843 -17.58 6.42 -29.25
CA SER A 843 -18.56 6.07 -30.26
C SER A 843 -19.97 6.37 -29.75
N LEU A 844 -20.78 6.97 -30.62
CA LEU A 844 -22.18 7.28 -30.39
C LEU A 844 -23.01 6.67 -31.50
N ALA A 845 -24.01 5.87 -31.15
CA ALA A 845 -24.89 5.20 -32.09
C ALA A 845 -26.29 5.02 -31.47
N PRO A 846 -27.31 4.64 -32.27
CA PRO A 846 -28.59 4.27 -31.71
C PRO A 846 -28.44 3.21 -30.61
N LEU A 847 -29.16 3.41 -29.52
CA LEU A 847 -29.21 2.55 -28.33
C LEU A 847 -27.95 2.50 -27.43
N ARG A 848 -26.81 3.09 -27.86
CA ARG A 848 -25.56 3.01 -27.08
C ARG A 848 -24.60 4.17 -27.29
N SER A 849 -23.78 4.41 -26.28
CA SER A 849 -22.53 5.15 -26.42
C SER A 849 -21.44 4.47 -25.60
N PHE A 850 -20.19 4.51 -26.06
CA PHE A 850 -19.09 3.93 -25.30
C PHE A 850 -17.79 4.70 -25.44
N TYR A 851 -16.97 4.62 -24.40
CA TYR A 851 -15.56 4.95 -24.44
C TYR A 851 -14.76 3.66 -24.49
N ARG A 852 -13.67 3.66 -25.27
CA ARG A 852 -12.57 2.71 -25.19
C ARG A 852 -11.31 3.49 -24.89
N VAL A 853 -10.65 3.19 -23.77
CA VAL A 853 -9.48 3.94 -23.28
C VAL A 853 -8.35 2.96 -23.02
N VAL A 854 -7.18 3.21 -23.61
CA VAL A 854 -5.94 2.50 -23.27
C VAL A 854 -5.42 3.03 -21.94
N LEU A 855 -4.98 2.12 -21.06
CA LEU A 855 -4.44 2.46 -19.75
C LEU A 855 -2.95 2.07 -19.65
N PRO A 856 -2.12 2.88 -18.96
CA PRO A 856 -2.45 4.18 -18.38
C PRO A 856 -2.73 5.26 -19.45
N THR A 857 -3.62 6.20 -19.14
CA THR A 857 -3.85 7.37 -19.99
C THR A 857 -3.13 8.61 -19.44
N GLU A 858 -2.62 9.46 -20.33
CA GLU A 858 -1.90 10.69 -19.98
C GLU A 858 -2.70 11.92 -20.42
N LEU A 859 -3.58 12.42 -19.55
CA LEU A 859 -4.37 13.62 -19.85
C LEU A 859 -3.61 14.93 -19.58
N ILE A 860 -2.52 14.88 -18.83
CA ILE A 860 -1.63 16.00 -18.59
C ILE A 860 -0.21 15.44 -18.75
N PRO A 861 0.71 16.16 -19.42
CA PRO A 861 2.08 15.70 -19.57
C PRO A 861 2.70 15.25 -18.25
N ALA A 862 3.34 14.07 -18.28
CA ALA A 862 3.93 13.34 -17.16
C ALA A 862 2.95 12.93 -16.03
N ARG A 863 1.64 12.89 -16.29
CA ARG A 863 0.63 12.43 -15.32
C ARG A 863 -0.25 11.34 -15.91
N PHE A 864 -0.04 10.12 -15.43
CA PHE A 864 -0.71 8.91 -15.88
C PHE A 864 -1.84 8.51 -14.93
N ASP A 865 -3.02 8.27 -15.50
CA ASP A 865 -4.21 7.78 -14.81
C ASP A 865 -4.49 6.32 -15.23
N GLN A 866 -4.50 5.41 -14.25
CA GLN A 866 -4.77 3.98 -14.46
C GLN A 866 -5.55 3.40 -13.27
N ALA A 867 -4.84 3.10 -12.18
CA ALA A 867 -5.43 2.47 -11.01
C ALA A 867 -6.16 3.48 -10.12
N GLY A 868 -7.25 3.04 -9.49
CA GLY A 868 -8.08 3.83 -8.58
C GLY A 868 -9.55 3.89 -8.99
N THR A 869 -10.28 4.79 -8.34
CA THR A 869 -11.73 4.93 -8.54
C THR A 869 -12.04 5.89 -9.68
N TRP A 870 -12.52 5.34 -10.79
CA TRP A 870 -13.05 6.09 -11.91
C TRP A 870 -14.54 6.34 -11.74
N HIS A 871 -15.08 7.35 -12.41
CA HIS A 871 -16.52 7.60 -12.42
C HIS A 871 -17.06 7.73 -13.84
N ALA A 872 -18.20 7.09 -14.12
CA ALA A 872 -19.04 7.43 -15.25
C ALA A 872 -20.01 8.53 -14.80
N LEU A 873 -20.00 9.66 -15.52
CA LEU A 873 -20.87 10.81 -15.28
C LEU A 873 -21.96 10.82 -16.36
N LEU A 874 -23.22 10.62 -15.95
CA LEU A 874 -24.37 10.57 -16.84
C LEU A 874 -25.36 11.69 -16.51
N THR A 875 -25.71 12.49 -17.51
CA THR A 875 -26.70 13.58 -17.42
C THR A 875 -27.61 13.58 -18.64
N ILE A 876 -28.89 13.94 -18.48
CA ILE A 876 -29.76 14.21 -19.64
C ILE A 876 -29.28 15.51 -20.28
N GLY A 877 -28.82 15.43 -21.53
CA GLY A 877 -28.18 16.52 -22.26
C GLY A 877 -27.52 16.04 -23.55
N LYS A 878 -27.14 16.96 -24.43
CA LYS A 878 -26.44 16.60 -25.66
C LYS A 878 -24.98 16.20 -25.35
N PRO A 879 -24.46 15.10 -25.93
CA PRO A 879 -23.04 14.76 -25.85
C PRO A 879 -22.14 15.90 -26.35
N ARG A 880 -21.08 16.20 -25.61
CA ARG A 880 -20.11 17.26 -25.94
C ARG A 880 -19.04 16.77 -26.92
N VAL A 881 -19.42 16.59 -28.18
CA VAL A 881 -18.52 16.10 -29.24
C VAL A 881 -17.66 17.18 -29.89
N ASN A 882 -17.90 18.46 -29.58
CA ASN A 882 -17.12 19.60 -30.06
C ASN A 882 -16.38 20.29 -28.90
N ARG A 883 -15.19 20.83 -29.19
CA ARG A 883 -14.35 21.53 -28.21
C ARG A 883 -14.96 22.90 -27.83
N PRO A 884 -14.99 23.29 -26.53
CA PRO A 884 -15.69 24.50 -26.07
C PRO A 884 -15.15 25.84 -26.59
N ASP A 885 -13.88 25.90 -26.99
CA ASP A 885 -13.14 27.09 -27.41
C ASP A 885 -13.12 27.31 -28.93
N VAL A 886 -13.73 26.40 -29.71
CA VAL A 886 -13.89 26.55 -31.17
C VAL A 886 -15.28 27.13 -31.44
N PRO A 887 -15.40 28.38 -31.96
CA PRO A 887 -16.69 28.91 -32.39
C PRO A 887 -17.31 27.99 -33.43
N GLN A 888 -18.59 27.66 -33.31
CA GLN A 888 -19.31 26.94 -34.35
C GLN A 888 -19.14 27.69 -35.67
N ALA A 889 -18.43 27.09 -36.63
CA ALA A 889 -18.49 27.55 -38.00
C ALA A 889 -19.94 27.38 -38.45
N THR A 890 -20.70 28.48 -38.52
CA THR A 890 -21.91 28.56 -39.33
C THR A 890 -21.50 28.30 -40.77
N PHE A 891 -21.53 27.04 -41.19
CA PHE A 891 -21.45 26.68 -42.59
C PHE A 891 -22.68 27.27 -43.27
N GLY A 892 -22.44 28.32 -44.06
CA GLY A 892 -23.44 28.93 -44.91
C GLY A 892 -24.02 27.91 -45.88
N ARG A 893 -25.35 27.92 -45.99
CA ARG A 893 -26.17 27.44 -47.11
C ARG A 893 -25.38 26.83 -48.28
N HIS A 894 -25.07 25.54 -48.23
CA HIS A 894 -24.99 24.71 -49.43
C HIS A 894 -25.78 23.43 -49.16
N ARG A 895 -26.93 23.33 -49.85
CA ARG A 895 -27.72 22.10 -49.98
C ARG A 895 -26.81 21.08 -50.66
N ILE A 896 -26.27 20.17 -49.87
CA ILE A 896 -26.09 18.80 -50.33
C ILE A 896 -27.35 18.09 -49.85
N ASP A 897 -28.23 17.77 -50.79
CA ASP A 897 -29.46 17.02 -50.53
C ASP A 897 -29.08 15.60 -50.07
N VAL A 898 -28.89 15.43 -48.76
CA VAL A 898 -28.88 14.13 -48.08
C VAL A 898 -30.34 13.82 -47.73
N PRO A 899 -30.88 12.62 -48.02
CA PRO A 899 -32.29 12.31 -47.81
C PRO A 899 -32.76 12.63 -46.39
N VAL A 900 -33.80 13.46 -46.31
CA VAL A 900 -34.41 13.96 -45.09
C VAL A 900 -35.27 12.86 -44.45
N GLU A 901 -34.67 12.06 -43.58
CA GLU A 901 -35.42 11.21 -42.64
C GLU A 901 -34.99 11.36 -41.17
N HIS A 902 -33.82 11.95 -40.89
CA HIS A 902 -33.21 11.93 -39.53
C HIS A 902 -33.35 13.24 -38.70
N HIS A 903 -34.07 14.26 -39.18
CA HIS A 903 -34.24 15.53 -38.43
C HIS A 903 -35.51 15.64 -37.59
N ARG A 904 -36.30 14.56 -37.46
CA ARG A 904 -37.47 14.54 -36.58
C ARG A 904 -37.17 14.16 -35.12
N THR A 905 -36.06 13.50 -34.82
CA THR A 905 -35.90 12.79 -33.53
C THR A 905 -35.43 13.63 -32.34
N ALA A 906 -34.49 14.58 -32.48
CA ALA A 906 -33.89 15.23 -31.30
C ALA A 906 -34.82 16.22 -30.57
N VAL A 907 -35.68 16.95 -31.31
CA VAL A 907 -36.66 17.88 -30.71
C VAL A 907 -37.87 17.12 -30.19
N GLU A 908 -38.33 16.08 -30.90
CA GLU A 908 -39.37 15.16 -30.42
C GLU A 908 -38.88 14.36 -29.20
N ALA A 909 -37.63 13.93 -29.13
CA ALA A 909 -37.07 13.18 -27.99
C ALA A 909 -36.88 14.03 -26.73
N VAL A 910 -36.53 15.31 -26.87
CA VAL A 910 -36.52 16.26 -25.73
C VAL A 910 -37.95 16.58 -25.27
N ALA A 911 -38.92 16.66 -26.19
CA ALA A 911 -40.33 16.80 -25.86
C ALA A 911 -40.93 15.53 -25.22
N LEU A 912 -40.55 14.34 -25.69
CA LEU A 912 -40.91 13.02 -25.14
C LEU A 912 -40.25 12.77 -23.78
N ALA A 913 -39.03 13.24 -23.54
CA ALA A 913 -38.40 13.23 -22.22
C ALA A 913 -38.99 14.28 -21.26
N ALA A 914 -39.67 15.30 -21.79
CA ALA A 914 -40.49 16.20 -20.98
C ALA A 914 -41.85 15.55 -20.60
N GLU A 915 -42.36 14.61 -21.39
CA GLU A 915 -43.55 13.80 -21.09
C GLU A 915 -43.24 12.56 -20.20
N GLN A 916 -42.16 11.84 -20.48
CA GLN A 916 -41.63 10.72 -19.68
C GLN A 916 -40.56 11.24 -18.71
N ARG A 917 -40.95 11.42 -17.44
CA ARG A 917 -40.18 12.06 -16.36
C ARG A 917 -38.74 11.51 -16.10
N THR A 918 -38.25 10.46 -16.79
CA THR A 918 -36.91 9.85 -16.63
C THR A 918 -36.43 9.10 -17.89
N VAL A 919 -35.11 8.94 -18.08
CA VAL A 919 -34.50 8.14 -19.18
C VAL A 919 -33.79 6.88 -18.63
N PRO A 920 -34.21 5.64 -18.98
CA PRO A 920 -33.56 4.43 -18.47
C PRO A 920 -32.17 4.22 -19.08
N TYR A 921 -31.24 3.66 -18.29
CA TYR A 921 -29.89 3.32 -18.73
C TYR A 921 -29.40 2.00 -18.11
N SER A 922 -28.47 1.33 -18.80
CA SER A 922 -27.57 0.33 -18.23
C SER A 922 -26.13 0.77 -18.52
N LEU A 923 -25.28 0.78 -17.50
CA LEU A 923 -23.84 0.97 -17.66
C LEU A 923 -23.17 -0.41 -17.62
N VAL A 924 -22.19 -0.65 -18.48
CA VAL A 924 -21.37 -1.86 -18.46
C VAL A 924 -19.92 -1.45 -18.60
N VAL A 925 -19.07 -1.90 -17.70
CA VAL A 925 -17.63 -1.60 -17.70
C VAL A 925 -16.85 -2.88 -17.92
N HIS A 926 -16.11 -2.97 -19.01
CA HIS A 926 -15.17 -4.06 -19.28
C HIS A 926 -13.74 -3.56 -19.12
N ALA A 927 -12.87 -4.33 -18.47
CA ALA A 927 -11.44 -4.06 -18.39
C ALA A 927 -10.65 -5.18 -19.06
N TYR A 928 -9.69 -4.82 -19.91
CA TYR A 928 -8.70 -5.75 -20.45
C TYR A 928 -7.63 -5.93 -19.39
N SER A 929 -7.73 -7.02 -18.63
CA SER A 929 -7.04 -7.16 -17.35
C SER A 929 -6.28 -8.47 -17.24
N ASN A 930 -5.15 -8.42 -16.53
CA ASN A 930 -4.51 -9.63 -16.02
C ASN A 930 -5.20 -10.14 -14.73
N LEU A 931 -6.11 -9.38 -14.12
CA LEU A 931 -6.91 -9.79 -12.97
C LEU A 931 -8.26 -10.32 -13.43
N SER A 932 -8.45 -11.64 -13.38
CA SER A 932 -9.59 -12.36 -13.92
C SER A 932 -10.53 -12.94 -12.87
N LEU A 933 -11.85 -12.84 -13.12
CA LEU A 933 -12.90 -13.57 -12.40
C LEU A 933 -13.62 -14.50 -13.38
N ARG A 934 -13.68 -15.80 -13.07
CA ARG A 934 -14.41 -16.78 -13.86
C ARG A 934 -15.41 -17.52 -12.98
N ALA A 935 -16.69 -17.40 -13.28
CA ALA A 935 -17.78 -18.02 -12.53
C ALA A 935 -18.54 -19.06 -13.38
N ALA A 936 -18.95 -20.14 -12.73
CA ALA A 936 -19.76 -21.20 -13.31
C ALA A 936 -20.90 -21.60 -12.37
N ALA A 937 -22.01 -22.08 -12.94
CA ALA A 937 -23.13 -22.65 -12.21
C ALA A 937 -23.35 -24.10 -12.63
N HIS A 938 -23.32 -25.01 -11.67
CA HIS A 938 -23.55 -26.44 -11.86
C HIS A 938 -24.82 -26.84 -11.12
N GLN A 939 -25.84 -27.27 -11.85
CA GLN A 939 -27.11 -27.71 -11.27
C GLN A 939 -27.19 -29.24 -11.23
N SER A 940 -27.64 -29.79 -10.10
CA SER A 940 -27.81 -31.24 -9.91
C SER A 940 -28.97 -31.84 -10.72
N GLY A 941 -29.85 -30.99 -11.25
CA GLY A 941 -31.05 -31.31 -12.01
C GLY A 941 -31.78 -30.04 -12.43
N PHE A 942 -32.87 -30.18 -13.19
CA PHE A 942 -33.70 -29.10 -13.74
C PHE A 942 -35.09 -29.06 -13.10
N GLU A 943 -35.40 -29.89 -12.10
CA GLU A 943 -36.66 -29.81 -11.34
C GLU A 943 -36.55 -28.96 -10.06
N PRO A 944 -37.67 -28.35 -9.57
CA PRO A 944 -37.68 -27.68 -8.27
C PRO A 944 -37.22 -28.62 -7.14
N GLY A 945 -36.26 -28.16 -6.34
CA GLY A 945 -35.58 -28.97 -5.33
C GLY A 945 -34.12 -29.31 -5.70
N ALA A 946 -33.72 -29.09 -6.96
CA ALA A 946 -32.33 -29.22 -7.36
C ALA A 946 -31.40 -28.24 -6.61
N THR A 947 -30.15 -28.66 -6.42
CA THR A 947 -29.10 -27.82 -5.84
C THR A 947 -28.28 -27.20 -6.96
N VAL A 948 -28.00 -25.90 -6.84
CA VAL A 948 -27.09 -25.18 -7.72
C VAL A 948 -25.82 -24.88 -6.95
N ALA A 949 -24.70 -25.41 -7.43
CA ALA A 949 -23.36 -25.08 -6.98
C ALA A 949 -22.79 -23.95 -7.85
N LEU A 950 -22.32 -22.89 -7.20
CA LEU A 950 -21.64 -21.76 -7.82
C LEU A 950 -20.15 -21.87 -7.53
N GLU A 951 -19.36 -21.91 -8.58
CA GLU A 951 -17.89 -21.92 -8.51
C GLU A 951 -17.36 -20.62 -9.09
N ALA A 952 -16.35 -20.04 -8.45
CA ALA A 952 -15.69 -18.84 -8.92
C ALA A 952 -14.17 -18.95 -8.73
N THR A 953 -13.42 -18.69 -9.79
CA THR A 953 -11.96 -18.61 -9.77
C THR A 953 -11.50 -17.17 -9.94
N LEU A 954 -10.59 -16.72 -9.08
CA LEU A 954 -10.03 -15.38 -9.06
C LEU A 954 -8.50 -15.45 -9.15
N ALA A 955 -7.93 -14.88 -10.20
CA ALA A 955 -6.49 -14.95 -10.47
C ALA A 955 -5.94 -13.65 -11.04
N GLU A 956 -4.71 -13.29 -10.65
CA GLU A 956 -3.96 -12.15 -11.18
C GLU A 956 -2.71 -12.66 -11.90
N SER A 957 -2.60 -12.38 -13.20
CA SER A 957 -1.54 -12.90 -14.09
C SER A 957 -1.43 -14.44 -14.05
N GLY A 958 -2.57 -15.12 -13.93
CA GLY A 958 -2.64 -16.58 -13.83
C GLY A 958 -2.28 -17.17 -12.47
N ILE A 959 -1.91 -16.34 -11.49
CA ILE A 959 -1.62 -16.75 -10.12
C ILE A 959 -2.89 -16.55 -9.27
N PRO A 960 -3.28 -17.49 -8.40
CA PRO A 960 -4.39 -17.29 -7.48
C PRO A 960 -4.29 -15.96 -6.72
N ALA A 961 -5.40 -15.22 -6.66
CA ALA A 961 -5.44 -13.92 -5.98
C ALA A 961 -5.03 -14.04 -4.49
N ARG A 962 -4.45 -12.97 -3.94
CA ARG A 962 -3.95 -12.95 -2.54
C ARG A 962 -5.07 -13.24 -1.54
N ALA A 963 -4.67 -13.79 -0.39
CA ALA A 963 -5.57 -14.04 0.73
C ALA A 963 -6.29 -12.75 1.16
N GLY A 964 -7.61 -12.84 1.38
CA GLY A 964 -8.46 -11.71 1.79
C GLY A 964 -9.44 -11.19 0.73
N ALA A 965 -9.48 -11.77 -0.47
CA ALA A 965 -10.54 -11.47 -1.44
C ALA A 965 -11.90 -11.99 -0.95
N HIS A 966 -12.96 -11.20 -1.16
CA HIS A 966 -14.32 -11.55 -0.79
C HIS A 966 -15.16 -11.78 -2.05
N VAL A 967 -15.76 -12.98 -2.17
CA VAL A 967 -16.57 -13.39 -3.32
C VAL A 967 -17.97 -13.76 -2.85
N TRP A 968 -18.99 -13.19 -3.49
CA TRP A 968 -20.39 -13.45 -3.17
C TRP A 968 -21.24 -13.39 -4.43
N THR A 969 -22.46 -13.90 -4.34
CA THR A 969 -23.45 -13.84 -5.41
C THR A 969 -24.69 -13.08 -4.94
N GLU A 970 -25.13 -12.13 -5.75
CA GLU A 970 -26.47 -11.55 -5.65
C GLU A 970 -27.42 -12.44 -6.46
N LEU A 971 -28.20 -13.26 -5.75
CA LEU A 971 -29.14 -14.21 -6.34
C LEU A 971 -30.52 -13.56 -6.48
N ALA A 972 -31.03 -13.47 -7.70
CA ALA A 972 -32.42 -13.13 -7.97
C ALA A 972 -33.20 -14.42 -8.29
N ARG A 973 -34.12 -14.79 -7.40
CA ARG A 973 -35.00 -15.94 -7.54
C ARG A 973 -36.16 -15.63 -8.51
N PRO A 974 -36.83 -16.66 -9.08
CA PRO A 974 -37.93 -16.48 -10.03
C PRO A 974 -39.12 -15.67 -9.47
N ASN A 975 -39.36 -15.74 -8.16
CA ASN A 975 -40.42 -15.01 -7.47
C ASN A 975 -40.09 -13.53 -7.17
N GLY A 976 -38.95 -13.03 -7.67
CA GLY A 976 -38.49 -11.66 -7.45
C GLY A 976 -37.73 -11.43 -6.13
N VAL A 977 -37.62 -12.44 -5.26
CA VAL A 977 -36.84 -12.36 -4.03
C VAL A 977 -35.35 -12.27 -4.38
N ARG A 978 -34.64 -11.32 -3.78
CA ARG A 978 -33.19 -11.17 -3.88
C ARG A 978 -32.52 -11.62 -2.59
N GLU A 979 -31.47 -12.41 -2.69
CA GLU A 979 -30.66 -12.86 -1.56
C GLU A 979 -29.17 -12.85 -1.89
N THR A 980 -28.33 -12.93 -0.86
CA THR A 980 -26.88 -13.00 -1.02
C THR A 980 -26.39 -14.37 -0.61
N VAL A 981 -25.63 -15.03 -1.51
CA VAL A 981 -24.93 -16.29 -1.23
C VAL A 981 -23.44 -15.99 -1.16
N VAL A 982 -22.81 -16.20 0.00
CA VAL A 982 -21.35 -16.03 0.17
C VAL A 982 -20.64 -17.27 -0.39
N LEU A 983 -19.64 -17.07 -1.24
CA LEU A 983 -18.82 -18.15 -1.77
C LEU A 983 -17.54 -18.25 -0.92
N ARG A 984 -17.27 -19.42 -0.36
CA ARG A 984 -16.13 -19.63 0.53
C ARG A 984 -14.94 -20.15 -0.26
N GLU A 985 -13.77 -19.61 0.04
CA GLU A 985 -12.52 -20.09 -0.52
C GLU A 985 -12.26 -21.53 -0.04
N THR A 986 -12.02 -22.43 -0.99
CA THR A 986 -11.79 -23.87 -0.74
C THR A 986 -10.32 -24.23 -0.93
N VAL A 987 -9.70 -23.67 -1.97
CA VAL A 987 -8.25 -23.61 -2.21
C VAL A 987 -7.91 -22.20 -2.69
N PRO A 988 -6.64 -21.76 -2.63
CA PRO A 988 -6.28 -20.39 -3.01
C PRO A 988 -6.87 -19.98 -4.36
N GLY A 989 -7.63 -18.89 -4.38
CA GLY A 989 -8.27 -18.34 -5.57
C GLY A 989 -9.54 -19.05 -6.05
N HIS A 990 -9.98 -20.14 -5.41
CA HIS A 990 -11.16 -20.92 -5.80
C HIS A 990 -12.26 -20.88 -4.74
N PHE A 991 -13.43 -20.37 -5.10
CA PHE A 991 -14.53 -20.06 -4.20
C PHE A 991 -15.79 -20.85 -4.58
N VAL A 992 -16.45 -21.45 -3.59
CA VAL A 992 -17.64 -22.29 -3.80
C VAL A 992 -18.78 -21.90 -2.87
N GLY A 993 -20.01 -21.90 -3.38
CA GLY A 993 -21.23 -21.67 -2.61
C GLY A 993 -22.45 -22.33 -3.27
N ASN A 994 -23.43 -22.76 -2.48
CA ASN A 994 -24.57 -23.53 -2.98
C ASN A 994 -25.91 -22.93 -2.53
N PHE A 995 -26.96 -23.11 -3.33
CA PHE A 995 -28.35 -22.82 -2.94
C PHE A 995 -29.35 -23.83 -3.53
N ALA A 996 -30.52 -23.93 -2.89
CA ALA A 996 -31.61 -24.80 -3.36
C ALA A 996 -32.65 -24.03 -4.21
N THR A 997 -33.17 -24.70 -5.24
CA THR A 997 -34.14 -24.14 -6.19
C THR A 997 -35.59 -24.45 -5.80
N GLY A 998 -36.16 -23.68 -4.87
CA GLY A 998 -37.51 -23.96 -4.33
C GLY A 998 -38.70 -23.68 -5.27
N ALA A 999 -38.51 -22.93 -6.36
CA ALA A 999 -39.55 -22.54 -7.30
C ALA A 999 -39.10 -22.71 -8.76
N ALA A 1000 -40.03 -23.05 -9.65
CA ALA A 1000 -39.78 -23.08 -11.09
C ALA A 1000 -39.52 -21.67 -11.65
N GLY A 1001 -38.58 -21.58 -12.60
CA GLY A 1001 -38.17 -20.37 -13.29
C GLY A 1001 -36.65 -20.21 -13.34
N ILE A 1002 -36.20 -19.00 -13.66
CA ILE A 1002 -34.78 -18.67 -13.82
C ILE A 1002 -34.23 -18.01 -12.55
N TYR A 1003 -33.10 -18.53 -12.10
CA TYR A 1003 -32.28 -18.02 -11.03
C TYR A 1003 -31.10 -17.27 -11.65
N ARG A 1004 -31.06 -15.95 -11.46
CA ARG A 1004 -29.95 -15.13 -11.97
C ARG A 1004 -28.95 -14.92 -10.85
N CYS A 1005 -27.71 -15.34 -11.09
CA CYS A 1005 -26.62 -15.33 -10.13
C CYS A 1005 -25.59 -14.30 -10.59
N ARG A 1006 -25.62 -13.09 -10.04
CA ARG A 1006 -24.57 -12.10 -10.28
C ARG A 1006 -23.44 -12.33 -9.27
N VAL A 1007 -22.41 -13.03 -9.68
CA VAL A 1007 -21.21 -13.28 -8.88
C VAL A 1007 -20.36 -12.02 -8.88
N ARG A 1008 -19.88 -11.59 -7.71
CA ARG A 1008 -19.09 -10.39 -7.48
C ARG A 1008 -17.87 -10.73 -6.64
N ALA A 1009 -16.74 -10.11 -6.96
CA ALA A 1009 -15.49 -10.25 -6.22
C ALA A 1009 -14.91 -8.87 -5.91
N THR A 1010 -14.40 -8.70 -4.70
CA THR A 1010 -13.63 -7.51 -4.29
C THR A 1010 -12.40 -7.92 -3.51
N GLY A 1011 -11.33 -7.13 -3.61
CA GLY A 1011 -10.08 -7.36 -2.88
C GLY A 1011 -9.04 -6.31 -3.20
N THR A 1012 -7.78 -6.63 -2.95
CA THR A 1012 -6.61 -5.79 -3.29
C THR A 1012 -5.73 -6.50 -4.31
N SER A 1013 -5.31 -5.79 -5.36
CA SER A 1013 -4.36 -6.26 -6.37
C SER A 1013 -2.94 -6.43 -5.79
N SER A 1014 -2.03 -6.99 -6.60
CA SER A 1014 -0.63 -7.18 -6.21
C SER A 1014 0.09 -5.88 -5.84
N ALA A 1015 -0.26 -4.76 -6.49
CA ALA A 1015 0.26 -3.42 -6.15
C ALA A 1015 -0.58 -2.67 -5.09
N GLY A 1016 -1.58 -3.33 -4.48
CA GLY A 1016 -2.32 -2.81 -3.33
C GLY A 1016 -3.53 -1.94 -3.68
N TYR A 1017 -4.00 -1.93 -4.93
CA TYR A 1017 -5.20 -1.20 -5.33
C TYR A 1017 -6.46 -2.02 -5.11
N ALA A 1018 -7.54 -1.37 -4.68
CA ALA A 1018 -8.83 -2.04 -4.54
C ALA A 1018 -9.38 -2.42 -5.93
N PHE A 1019 -9.94 -3.62 -6.06
CA PHE A 1019 -10.57 -4.07 -7.30
C PHE A 1019 -12.01 -4.53 -7.08
N GLN A 1020 -12.75 -4.54 -8.19
CA GLN A 1020 -14.06 -5.15 -8.29
C GLN A 1020 -14.19 -5.91 -9.62
N ARG A 1021 -14.79 -7.10 -9.58
CA ARG A 1021 -15.12 -7.92 -10.74
C ARG A 1021 -16.52 -8.50 -10.59
N GLU A 1022 -17.24 -8.66 -11.69
CA GLU A 1022 -18.59 -9.23 -11.72
C GLU A 1022 -18.72 -10.23 -12.87
N GLN A 1023 -19.57 -11.25 -12.70
CA GLN A 1023 -19.97 -12.12 -13.79
C GLN A 1023 -21.37 -12.67 -13.50
N THR A 1024 -22.26 -12.65 -14.49
CA THR A 1024 -23.61 -13.22 -14.33
C THR A 1024 -23.65 -14.64 -14.88
N VAL A 1025 -24.15 -15.59 -14.10
CA VAL A 1025 -24.50 -16.93 -14.58
C VAL A 1025 -25.98 -17.19 -14.27
N THR A 1026 -26.60 -18.08 -15.04
CA THR A 1026 -28.02 -18.43 -14.83
C THR A 1026 -28.17 -19.92 -14.53
N ALA A 1027 -29.15 -20.25 -13.71
CA ALA A 1027 -29.64 -21.61 -13.53
C ALA A 1027 -31.15 -21.63 -13.77
N ALA A 1028 -31.67 -22.72 -14.31
CA ALA A 1028 -33.09 -22.83 -14.64
C ALA A 1028 -33.69 -24.13 -14.11
N VAL A 1029 -34.92 -24.03 -13.62
CA VAL A 1029 -35.71 -25.18 -13.18
C VAL A 1029 -37.17 -25.08 -13.66
N TRP A 1030 -37.76 -26.21 -14.04
CA TRP A 1030 -39.16 -26.33 -14.44
C TRP A 1030 -39.69 -27.73 -14.13
N GLN A 1031 -41.02 -27.88 -14.12
CA GLN A 1031 -41.64 -29.19 -13.92
C GLN A 1031 -41.35 -30.09 -15.12
N GLY A 1032 -40.77 -31.27 -14.88
CA GLY A 1032 -40.39 -32.21 -15.94
C GLY A 1032 -39.01 -31.98 -16.56
N GLY A 1033 -38.24 -31.00 -16.07
CA GLY A 1033 -36.97 -30.63 -16.71
C GLY A 1033 -35.91 -31.73 -16.76
N ASP A 1034 -35.86 -32.61 -15.76
CA ASP A 1034 -34.93 -33.76 -15.79
C ASP A 1034 -35.31 -34.79 -16.86
N ARG A 1035 -36.60 -34.88 -17.24
CA ARG A 1035 -37.07 -35.74 -18.33
C ARG A 1035 -36.76 -35.13 -19.70
N ASP A 1036 -36.84 -33.81 -19.81
CA ASP A 1036 -36.49 -33.08 -21.03
C ASP A 1036 -34.97 -33.06 -21.28
N ALA A 1037 -34.16 -33.26 -20.24
CA ALA A 1037 -32.70 -33.34 -20.29
C ALA A 1037 -32.15 -34.73 -20.66
N ASP A 1038 -32.97 -35.78 -20.67
CA ASP A 1038 -32.53 -37.15 -20.99
C ASP A 1038 -32.24 -37.31 -22.50
N PRO A 1039 -30.99 -37.56 -22.91
CA PRO A 1039 -30.63 -37.70 -24.33
C PRO A 1039 -31.30 -38.89 -25.04
N GLN A 1040 -31.85 -39.86 -24.30
CA GLN A 1040 -32.68 -40.94 -24.88
C GLN A 1040 -34.12 -40.49 -25.14
N CYS A 1041 -34.54 -39.37 -24.56
CA CYS A 1041 -35.87 -38.78 -24.68
C CYS A 1041 -35.91 -37.55 -25.62
N THR A 1042 -34.77 -37.04 -26.09
CA THR A 1042 -34.69 -35.79 -26.88
C THR A 1042 -34.91 -35.95 -28.38
N GLY A 1043 -35.10 -37.17 -28.89
CA GLY A 1043 -35.42 -37.42 -30.30
C GLY A 1043 -36.92 -37.47 -30.55
N GLY A 1044 -37.53 -36.35 -30.93
CA GLY A 1044 -38.93 -36.27 -31.34
C GLY A 1044 -39.81 -35.54 -30.32
N GLY A 1045 -40.37 -34.41 -30.74
CA GLY A 1045 -41.33 -33.63 -29.95
C GLY A 1045 -42.57 -34.46 -29.54
N PRO A 1046 -43.44 -33.94 -28.65
CA PRO A 1046 -44.59 -34.68 -28.11
C PRO A 1046 -45.50 -35.27 -29.18
N VAL A 1047 -45.60 -34.62 -30.34
CA VAL A 1047 -46.40 -35.06 -31.50
C VAL A 1047 -45.72 -36.21 -32.24
N VAL A 1048 -44.40 -36.18 -32.43
CA VAL A 1048 -43.64 -37.27 -33.06
C VAL A 1048 -43.62 -38.48 -32.12
N ARG A 1049 -43.44 -38.28 -30.82
CA ARG A 1049 -43.57 -39.35 -29.81
C ARG A 1049 -45.00 -39.89 -29.74
N TRP A 1050 -46.03 -39.05 -29.80
CA TRP A 1050 -47.41 -39.51 -29.86
C TRP A 1050 -47.66 -40.32 -31.13
N LEU A 1051 -47.15 -39.91 -32.29
CA LEU A 1051 -47.25 -40.61 -33.57
C LEU A 1051 -46.46 -41.93 -33.58
N GLU A 1052 -45.22 -41.95 -33.12
CA GLU A 1052 -44.38 -43.15 -33.02
C GLU A 1052 -44.95 -44.16 -32.01
N GLU A 1053 -45.49 -43.68 -30.89
CA GLU A 1053 -46.13 -44.54 -29.90
C GLU A 1053 -47.52 -45.02 -30.37
N HIS A 1054 -48.25 -44.20 -31.15
CA HIS A 1054 -49.48 -44.61 -31.85
C HIS A 1054 -49.18 -45.69 -32.90
N ASP A 1055 -48.19 -45.45 -33.76
CA ASP A 1055 -47.80 -46.36 -34.84
C ASP A 1055 -47.24 -47.65 -34.27
N ARG A 1056 -46.49 -47.60 -33.15
CA ARG A 1056 -46.00 -48.80 -32.46
C ARG A 1056 -47.14 -49.60 -31.81
N LYS A 1057 -48.12 -48.94 -31.18
CA LYS A 1057 -49.32 -49.60 -30.61
C LYS A 1057 -50.24 -50.15 -31.69
N LEU A 1058 -50.39 -49.44 -32.81
CA LEU A 1058 -51.14 -49.87 -33.99
C LEU A 1058 -50.44 -51.07 -34.67
N CYS A 1059 -49.12 -51.02 -34.86
CA CYS A 1059 -48.33 -52.13 -35.36
C CYS A 1059 -48.40 -53.36 -34.43
N GLN A 1060 -48.40 -53.16 -33.11
CA GLN A 1060 -48.60 -54.26 -32.14
C GLN A 1060 -50.01 -54.85 -32.22
N LEU A 1061 -51.05 -54.02 -32.32
CA LEU A 1061 -52.44 -54.45 -32.49
C LEU A 1061 -52.63 -55.23 -33.80
N LEU A 1062 -52.12 -54.69 -34.92
CA LEU A 1062 -52.20 -55.32 -36.23
C LEU A 1062 -51.40 -56.63 -36.29
N ARG A 1063 -50.24 -56.71 -35.63
CA ARG A 1063 -49.50 -57.98 -35.47
C ARG A 1063 -50.25 -58.98 -34.60
N CYS A 1064 -50.94 -58.54 -33.55
CA CYS A 1064 -51.78 -59.39 -32.71
C CYS A 1064 -53.02 -59.91 -33.47
N ILE A 1065 -53.60 -59.11 -34.37
CA ILE A 1065 -54.76 -59.50 -35.16
C ILE A 1065 -54.35 -60.40 -36.33
N LEU A 1066 -53.31 -60.02 -37.09
CA LEU A 1066 -52.95 -60.63 -38.38
C LEU A 1066 -51.82 -61.67 -38.28
N GLY A 1067 -51.06 -61.74 -37.17
CA GLY A 1067 -49.94 -62.67 -36.99
C GLY A 1067 -50.36 -64.15 -36.96
N GLU A 1068 -49.40 -65.06 -37.17
CA GLU A 1068 -49.64 -66.49 -37.05
C GLU A 1068 -50.01 -66.86 -35.60
N GLY A 1069 -51.23 -67.36 -35.39
CA GLY A 1069 -51.79 -67.63 -34.06
C GLY A 1069 -52.46 -66.43 -33.37
N GLY A 1070 -52.65 -65.31 -34.09
CA GLY A 1070 -53.32 -64.10 -33.61
C GLY A 1070 -54.84 -64.20 -33.47
N ALA A 1071 -55.49 -63.07 -33.19
CA ALA A 1071 -56.93 -62.99 -32.91
C ALA A 1071 -57.84 -63.38 -34.10
N LEU A 1072 -57.31 -63.49 -35.32
CA LEU A 1072 -58.01 -64.04 -36.48
C LEU A 1072 -58.00 -65.57 -36.46
N SER A 1073 -59.17 -66.18 -36.22
CA SER A 1073 -59.34 -67.62 -36.29
C SER A 1073 -59.13 -68.15 -37.72
N HIS A 1074 -58.73 -69.42 -37.83
CA HIS A 1074 -58.46 -70.07 -39.12
C HIS A 1074 -59.67 -70.06 -40.08
N ASP A 1075 -60.89 -70.17 -39.55
CA ASP A 1075 -62.13 -70.09 -40.33
C ASP A 1075 -62.43 -68.68 -40.85
N CYS A 1076 -62.08 -67.64 -40.08
CA CYS A 1076 -62.22 -66.25 -40.52
C CYS A 1076 -61.22 -65.90 -41.63
N ALA A 1077 -59.98 -66.37 -41.50
CA ALA A 1077 -58.95 -66.20 -42.52
C ALA A 1077 -59.34 -66.84 -43.87
N LYS A 1078 -59.95 -68.04 -43.85
CA LYS A 1078 -60.47 -68.70 -45.07
C LYS A 1078 -61.60 -67.91 -45.75
N ARG A 1079 -62.51 -67.31 -44.96
CA ARG A 1079 -63.61 -66.49 -45.51
C ARG A 1079 -63.11 -65.19 -46.13
N LEU A 1080 -62.11 -64.54 -45.52
CA LEU A 1080 -61.49 -63.34 -46.06
C LEU A 1080 -60.73 -63.62 -47.36
N HIS A 1081 -60.04 -64.77 -47.45
CA HIS A 1081 -59.40 -65.20 -48.69
C HIS A 1081 -60.43 -65.51 -49.79
N ALA A 1082 -61.57 -66.14 -49.46
CA ALA A 1082 -62.66 -66.37 -50.42
C ALA A 1082 -63.33 -65.05 -50.89
N ALA A 1083 -63.26 -64.00 -50.09
CA ALA A 1083 -63.70 -62.65 -50.43
C ALA A 1083 -62.64 -61.81 -51.19
N GLY A 1084 -61.51 -62.40 -51.56
CA GLY A 1084 -60.46 -61.76 -52.37
C GLY A 1084 -59.41 -60.97 -51.58
N VAL A 1085 -59.37 -61.11 -50.25
CA VAL A 1085 -58.35 -60.45 -49.41
C VAL A 1085 -57.14 -61.37 -49.23
N ASP A 1086 -56.00 -60.97 -49.81
CA ASP A 1086 -54.72 -61.67 -49.67
C ASP A 1086 -54.05 -61.32 -48.34
N LEU A 1087 -54.24 -62.21 -47.37
CA LEU A 1087 -53.72 -62.05 -46.01
C LEU A 1087 -52.20 -62.21 -45.93
N GLU A 1088 -51.55 -62.95 -46.83
CA GLU A 1088 -50.10 -63.06 -46.86
C GLU A 1088 -49.47 -61.75 -47.35
N ARG A 1089 -50.05 -61.15 -48.39
CA ARG A 1089 -49.60 -59.85 -48.89
C ARG A 1089 -49.82 -58.73 -47.87
N LEU A 1090 -50.93 -58.76 -47.13
CA LEU A 1090 -51.20 -57.84 -46.01
C LEU A 1090 -50.17 -57.98 -44.88
N ARG A 1091 -49.78 -59.21 -44.52
CA ARG A 1091 -48.70 -59.47 -43.55
C ARG A 1091 -47.36 -58.94 -44.05
N HIS A 1092 -47.05 -59.15 -45.32
CA HIS A 1092 -45.81 -58.63 -45.91
C HIS A 1092 -45.80 -57.09 -45.93
N CYS A 1093 -46.92 -56.44 -46.24
CA CYS A 1093 -47.04 -54.98 -46.13
C CYS A 1093 -46.87 -54.52 -44.68
N LEU A 1094 -47.44 -55.23 -43.72
CA LEU A 1094 -47.28 -54.94 -42.29
C LEU A 1094 -45.82 -55.09 -41.84
N GLU A 1095 -45.09 -56.10 -42.30
CA GLU A 1095 -43.66 -56.27 -42.01
C GLU A 1095 -42.80 -55.18 -42.64
N ALA A 1096 -43.15 -54.72 -43.84
CA ALA A 1096 -42.47 -53.62 -44.50
C ALA A 1096 -42.71 -52.27 -43.78
N CYS A 1097 -43.94 -52.03 -43.30
CA CYS A 1097 -44.31 -50.81 -42.59
C CYS A 1097 -43.83 -50.77 -41.12
N CYS A 1098 -43.71 -51.92 -40.44
CA CYS A 1098 -43.43 -51.98 -39.00
C CYS A 1098 -42.00 -52.47 -38.64
N LYS A 1099 -40.97 -52.21 -39.47
CA LYS A 1099 -39.61 -52.72 -39.25
C LYS A 1099 -39.04 -52.37 -37.85
N PRO A 1100 -38.38 -53.30 -37.15
CA PRO A 1100 -37.74 -52.99 -35.86
C PRO A 1100 -36.44 -52.20 -36.06
N VAL A 1101 -36.29 -51.09 -35.32
CA VAL A 1101 -35.01 -50.38 -35.17
C VAL A 1101 -34.06 -51.28 -34.37
N LYS A 1102 -32.91 -51.62 -34.93
CA LYS A 1102 -31.87 -52.39 -34.22
C LYS A 1102 -31.08 -51.43 -33.31
N PRO A 1103 -30.85 -51.77 -32.03
CA PRO A 1103 -29.90 -51.03 -31.20
C PRO A 1103 -28.46 -51.33 -31.64
N GLY A 1104 -27.68 -50.27 -31.83
CA GLY A 1104 -26.24 -50.33 -32.11
C GLY A 1104 -25.47 -50.91 -30.93
N ARG A 1105 -24.42 -51.69 -31.23
CA ARG A 1105 -23.45 -52.20 -30.26
C ARG A 1105 -22.38 -51.15 -30.01
N ASP A 1106 -22.11 -50.87 -28.74
CA ASP A 1106 -21.00 -50.05 -28.26
C ASP A 1106 -19.65 -50.63 -28.72
N GLY A 1107 -18.76 -49.73 -29.16
CA GLY A 1107 -17.35 -49.96 -29.44
C GLY A 1107 -16.55 -48.74 -29.04
#